data_AF-A0A8C7R5C0-F1
#
_entry.id   AF-A0A8C7R5C0-F1
#
_cell.length_a   1.000
_cell.length_b   1.000
_cell.length_c   1.000
_cell.angle_alpha   90.00
_cell.angle_beta   90.00
_cell.angle_gamma   90.00
#
_symmetry.space_group_name_H-M   'P 1'
#
loop_
_entity.id
_entity.type
_entity.pdbx_description
1 polymer ?
#
loop_
_entity_poly.entity_id
_entity_poly.type
_entity_poly.pdbx_seq_one_letter_code
_entity_poly.pdbx_strand_id
1 'polypeptide(L)'
;MKPFPSLLALGLCLMFSLPDLSTEESLSSPFIQSSVEEAKRLVDEAYKYSRENLERVRGQSTRPSDVLHLLKQPARDTRSAVRSADYLENTLRLIHEKVHSTHRLHKRSLNATDLLTPEELDTIVRVTGCAARVSKPSCHTTPNINKYRTATSICNNLKYPRLGASNTPFTRWLPAQYDDGISRPKGWDRNTRFNNFMLPLVREVSNRILATNDAGVKCDSKYTHMVTLFGQWNDHDLTFTPFSPSIRSYSNGLDCDESCERSEPCFPIQIPPRDPRLPTGRDSCIPVFRSAPVCGTGESAFNFGGVANKREQINTLTAFLDLGQVYGSEDGLARDLRDLTNDGGLLRVNKEFTDNGRELLPFTKVTGNMCATRQRVTNQTNAKEVPCFIAGDARVDENIALTSIHTMFMREHNRLARALRRLNPQWDADTLYQEARKIMGAYTQVFVFRHYLPHIVGPDTMARQLGRYPGYDKKIDPSIANVFATAAYRFAHLAIQPMLSRLDSNYREHAKFPSVPLFKAFFTPWRLVFEGGIDPLIRGLVGRPAKLNTQDHMMVDALRERLFQFVQHLALDLGSLNMQRGRDHGLPGYNAWRKFCGLSTPTNQAQLAVVLNNKDLARRLLKLYGTPANIDVWMGGVAEPFVRGGRVGPLFACLIATQFQRIRQGDRLWYENPGVFTSAQRAALSCASLARIMCDNTGILKVTSNPFKIPNRKTNGIINCNRIPQLNLQAWIVRPTNTKQQDQNKEPEQEAEQSDQDNKVIGSKSVNNPSTPLSKNHPLFLYSFLDPPETGALFEYPYQHTVYYILNEYILHTISSF
;
A
#
# COMPACT_ATOMS: atom_id res chain seq x y z
N MET A 1 -52.24 -41.68 -35.82
CA MET A 1 -52.34 -42.97 -36.53
C MET A 1 -50.94 -43.45 -36.88
N LYS A 2 -50.52 -44.62 -36.39
CA LYS A 2 -49.47 -45.44 -37.04
C LYS A 2 -50.18 -46.58 -37.78
N PRO A 3 -49.69 -47.02 -38.95
CA PRO A 3 -48.85 -48.24 -39.05
C PRO A 3 -47.67 -48.08 -40.07
N PHE A 4 -46.45 -48.60 -39.86
CA PHE A 4 -45.92 -49.99 -40.05
C PHE A 4 -45.98 -50.51 -41.53
N PRO A 5 -45.07 -51.41 -42.02
CA PRO A 5 -43.59 -51.52 -41.91
C PRO A 5 -42.88 -52.24 -43.11
N SER A 6 -41.56 -52.50 -42.94
CA SER A 6 -40.75 -53.63 -43.48
C SER A 6 -40.13 -53.49 -44.89
N LEU A 7 -38.92 -53.97 -45.23
CA LEU A 7 -37.67 -54.43 -44.57
C LEU A 7 -36.84 -55.05 -45.71
N LEU A 8 -35.56 -54.68 -45.91
CA LEU A 8 -34.44 -55.47 -46.49
C LEU A 8 -33.24 -54.51 -46.67
N ALA A 9 -32.26 -54.48 -45.75
CA ALA A 9 -31.00 -55.27 -45.76
C ALA A 9 -30.02 -54.79 -46.87
N LEU A 10 -28.71 -54.55 -46.67
CA LEU A 10 -27.75 -54.88 -45.62
C LEU A 10 -26.42 -54.16 -45.97
N GLY A 11 -25.61 -53.77 -44.99
CA GLY A 11 -24.14 -53.77 -45.14
C GLY A 11 -23.38 -52.45 -44.90
N LEU A 12 -22.54 -52.47 -43.85
CA LEU A 12 -21.38 -51.61 -43.56
C LEU A 12 -21.63 -50.21 -42.97
N CYS A 13 -21.80 -50.16 -41.64
CA CYS A 13 -21.07 -49.23 -40.77
C CYS A 13 -21.31 -49.60 -39.30
N LEU A 14 -20.33 -50.27 -38.71
CA LEU A 14 -20.19 -50.42 -37.27
C LEU A 14 -18.91 -49.67 -36.88
N MET A 15 -19.07 -48.73 -35.95
CA MET A 15 -18.15 -48.33 -34.88
C MET A 15 -17.89 -46.82 -34.75
N PHE A 16 -18.44 -46.33 -33.63
CA PHE A 16 -18.09 -45.17 -32.79
C PHE A 16 -18.73 -43.80 -33.06
N SER A 17 -19.89 -43.63 -32.41
CA SER A 17 -20.37 -42.39 -31.82
C SER A 17 -19.46 -41.94 -30.65
N LEU A 18 -19.20 -40.65 -30.51
CA LEU A 18 -18.82 -40.00 -29.25
C LEU A 18 -19.59 -38.67 -29.08
N PRO A 19 -20.10 -38.36 -27.87
CA PRO A 19 -20.84 -37.14 -27.56
C PRO A 19 -19.95 -36.04 -26.92
N ASP A 20 -20.52 -34.83 -26.89
CA ASP A 20 -20.20 -33.65 -26.09
C ASP A 20 -19.51 -33.94 -24.73
N LEU A 21 -18.40 -33.23 -24.44
CA LEU A 21 -17.91 -33.07 -23.07
C LEU A 21 -17.07 -31.80 -22.91
N SER A 22 -17.50 -30.96 -21.96
CA SER A 22 -16.69 -29.94 -21.29
C SER A 22 -15.33 -30.50 -20.87
N THR A 23 -14.24 -29.97 -21.43
CA THR A 23 -12.89 -30.29 -20.94
C THR A 23 -12.60 -29.51 -19.67
N GLU A 24 -12.95 -30.10 -18.53
CA GLU A 24 -12.10 -29.98 -17.34
C GLU A 24 -10.69 -30.39 -17.78
N GLU A 25 -9.75 -29.44 -17.84
CA GLU A 25 -8.33 -29.76 -18.03
C GLU A 25 -7.89 -30.61 -16.81
N SER A 26 -7.88 -31.92 -17.00
CA SER A 26 -7.41 -32.84 -15.96
C SER A 26 -5.91 -32.66 -15.78
N LEU A 27 -5.51 -32.47 -14.52
CA LEU A 27 -4.12 -32.54 -14.10
C LEU A 27 -3.59 -33.93 -14.45
N SER A 28 -2.47 -34.03 -15.15
CA SER A 28 -1.89 -35.29 -15.64
C SER A 28 -1.48 -36.28 -14.54
N SER A 29 -1.50 -35.85 -13.27
CA SER A 29 -1.18 -36.66 -12.09
C SER A 29 -2.29 -36.53 -11.02
N PRO A 30 -3.06 -37.60 -10.73
CA PRO A 30 -4.06 -37.62 -9.64
C PRO A 30 -3.49 -37.22 -8.28
N PHE A 31 -2.19 -37.43 -8.07
CA PHE A 31 -1.47 -37.01 -6.87
C PHE A 31 -1.40 -35.48 -6.73
N ILE A 32 -1.17 -34.76 -7.81
CA ILE A 32 -1.11 -33.29 -7.79
C ILE A 32 -2.50 -32.71 -7.63
N GLN A 33 -3.49 -33.25 -8.33
CA GLN A 33 -4.88 -32.84 -8.21
C GLN A 33 -5.39 -32.95 -6.78
N SER A 34 -5.23 -34.12 -6.15
CA SER A 34 -5.63 -34.32 -4.77
C SER A 34 -4.91 -33.37 -3.80
N SER A 35 -3.64 -33.02 -4.07
CA SER A 35 -2.88 -32.09 -3.24
C SER A 35 -3.33 -30.63 -3.40
N VAL A 36 -3.69 -30.20 -4.62
CA VAL A 36 -4.24 -28.86 -4.89
C VAL A 36 -5.64 -28.72 -4.27
N GLU A 37 -6.51 -29.72 -4.45
CA GLU A 37 -7.87 -29.72 -3.88
C GLU A 37 -7.84 -29.70 -2.35
N GLU A 38 -6.96 -30.50 -1.74
CA GLU A 38 -6.76 -30.50 -0.30
C GLU A 38 -6.22 -29.16 0.22
N ALA A 39 -5.23 -28.57 -0.46
CA ALA A 39 -4.70 -27.24 -0.12
C ALA A 39 -5.79 -26.16 -0.18
N LYS A 40 -6.59 -26.16 -1.25
CA LYS A 40 -7.71 -25.21 -1.41
C LYS A 40 -8.71 -25.37 -0.27
N ARG A 41 -9.10 -26.59 0.06
CA ARG A 41 -10.01 -26.87 1.18
C ARG A 41 -9.46 -26.36 2.51
N LEU A 42 -8.20 -26.68 2.85
CA LEU A 42 -7.57 -26.24 4.10
C LEU A 42 -7.53 -24.71 4.23
N VAL A 43 -7.12 -24.02 3.17
CA VAL A 43 -7.07 -22.55 3.15
C VAL A 43 -8.47 -21.96 3.28
N ASP A 44 -9.45 -22.52 2.57
CA ASP A 44 -10.82 -22.02 2.55
C ASP A 44 -11.56 -22.22 3.88
N GLU A 45 -11.37 -23.38 4.51
CA GLU A 45 -11.88 -23.65 5.86
C GLU A 45 -11.25 -22.72 6.89
N ALA A 46 -9.93 -22.49 6.82
CA ALA A 46 -9.24 -21.58 7.73
C ALA A 46 -9.70 -20.12 7.55
N TYR A 47 -9.91 -19.69 6.30
CA TYR A 47 -10.47 -18.37 5.99
C TYR A 47 -11.93 -18.26 6.45
N LYS A 48 -12.75 -19.30 6.23
CA LYS A 48 -14.14 -19.35 6.69
C LYS A 48 -14.21 -19.23 8.21
N TYR A 49 -13.42 -20.03 8.93
CA TYR A 49 -13.30 -19.94 10.39
C TYR A 49 -12.94 -18.53 10.85
N SER A 50 -11.93 -17.93 10.22
CA SER A 50 -11.47 -16.58 10.57
C SER A 50 -12.57 -15.54 10.36
N ARG A 51 -13.36 -15.65 9.28
CA ARG A 51 -14.51 -14.77 9.05
C ARG A 51 -15.63 -15.00 10.07
N GLU A 52 -16.02 -16.24 10.31
CA GLU A 52 -17.11 -16.57 11.26
C GLU A 52 -16.75 -16.16 12.69
N ASN A 53 -15.48 -16.31 13.10
CA ASN A 53 -15.00 -15.83 14.39
C ASN A 53 -15.15 -14.30 14.49
N LEU A 54 -14.76 -13.55 13.45
CA LEU A 54 -15.00 -12.11 13.36
C LEU A 54 -16.49 -11.73 13.42
N GLU A 55 -17.39 -12.56 12.89
CA GLU A 55 -18.84 -12.32 12.96
C GLU A 55 -19.41 -12.61 14.35
N ARG A 56 -18.92 -13.64 15.03
CA ARG A 56 -19.33 -14.00 16.40
C ARG A 56 -18.89 -12.95 17.44
N VAL A 57 -17.76 -12.30 17.19
CA VAL A 57 -17.25 -11.17 17.99
C VAL A 57 -18.15 -9.92 17.90
N ARG A 58 -19.12 -9.86 16.95
CA ARG A 58 -20.05 -8.72 16.82
C ARG A 58 -21.10 -8.63 17.94
N GLY A 59 -21.30 -9.69 18.74
CA GLY A 59 -22.30 -9.73 19.82
C GLY A 59 -21.76 -9.58 21.25
N GLN A 60 -20.44 -9.69 21.46
CA GLN A 60 -19.80 -9.65 22.79
C GLN A 60 -18.39 -9.03 22.72
N SER A 61 -17.69 -8.97 23.86
CA SER A 61 -16.47 -8.20 24.06
C SER A 61 -15.30 -8.60 23.13
N THR A 62 -14.75 -7.62 22.40
CA THR A 62 -13.76 -7.77 21.31
C THR A 62 -12.35 -8.15 21.78
N ARG A 63 -11.78 -9.23 21.23
CA ARG A 63 -10.37 -9.62 21.48
C ARG A 63 -9.39 -8.69 20.77
N PRO A 64 -8.13 -8.66 21.21
CA PRO A 64 -7.14 -7.70 20.72
C PRO A 64 -6.79 -7.87 19.25
N SER A 65 -6.56 -9.11 18.90
CA SER A 65 -6.29 -9.58 17.56
C SER A 65 -7.42 -9.25 16.58
N ASP A 66 -8.69 -9.28 17.00
CA ASP A 66 -9.84 -9.04 16.13
C ASP A 66 -9.76 -7.69 15.40
N VAL A 67 -9.34 -6.62 16.10
CA VAL A 67 -9.22 -5.28 15.52
C VAL A 67 -8.04 -5.21 14.55
N LEU A 68 -6.90 -5.77 14.95
CA LEU A 68 -5.72 -5.82 14.07
C LEU A 68 -6.00 -6.65 12.81
N HIS A 69 -6.72 -7.75 12.98
CA HIS A 69 -7.15 -8.64 11.91
C HIS A 69 -8.11 -7.89 11.00
N LEU A 70 -9.17 -7.26 11.52
CA LEU A 70 -10.12 -6.46 10.73
C LEU A 70 -9.44 -5.31 9.96
N LEU A 71 -8.54 -4.56 10.62
CA LEU A 71 -7.84 -3.43 10.01
C LEU A 71 -6.94 -3.87 8.85
N LYS A 72 -6.38 -5.09 8.93
CA LYS A 72 -5.39 -5.62 7.99
C LYS A 72 -5.89 -6.82 7.19
N GLN A 73 -7.20 -7.06 7.20
CA GLN A 73 -7.82 -8.08 6.38
C GLN A 73 -7.77 -7.65 4.92
N PRO A 74 -7.34 -8.53 4.00
CA PRO A 74 -7.46 -8.23 2.59
C PRO A 74 -8.93 -8.29 2.15
N ALA A 75 -9.29 -7.35 1.29
CA ALA A 75 -10.61 -7.23 0.69
C ALA A 75 -10.52 -7.40 -0.83
N ARG A 76 -11.66 -7.68 -1.48
CA ARG A 76 -11.81 -7.58 -2.94
C ARG A 76 -10.68 -8.30 -3.71
N ASP A 77 -10.00 -7.62 -4.64
CA ASP A 77 -8.98 -8.25 -5.48
C ASP A 77 -7.72 -8.63 -4.69
N THR A 78 -7.35 -7.82 -3.69
CA THR A 78 -6.28 -8.17 -2.74
C THR A 78 -6.55 -9.53 -2.08
N ARG A 79 -7.79 -9.80 -1.67
CA ARG A 79 -8.16 -11.09 -1.04
C ARG A 79 -7.90 -12.24 -1.99
N SER A 80 -8.27 -12.09 -3.25
CA SER A 80 -8.03 -13.10 -4.27
C SER A 80 -6.53 -13.28 -4.54
N ALA A 81 -5.73 -12.20 -4.55
CA ALA A 81 -4.27 -12.27 -4.72
C ALA A 81 -3.59 -13.04 -3.59
N VAL A 82 -3.95 -12.73 -2.34
CA VAL A 82 -3.40 -13.41 -1.15
C VAL A 82 -3.83 -14.87 -1.10
N ARG A 83 -5.11 -15.16 -1.37
CA ARG A 83 -5.64 -16.53 -1.38
C ARG A 83 -4.95 -17.40 -2.43
N SER A 84 -4.67 -16.86 -3.62
CA SER A 84 -3.88 -17.56 -4.65
C SER A 84 -2.48 -17.93 -4.16
N ALA A 85 -1.80 -17.00 -3.46
CA ALA A 85 -0.48 -17.27 -2.89
C ALA A 85 -0.53 -18.36 -1.82
N ASP A 86 -1.51 -18.30 -0.91
CA ASP A 86 -1.69 -19.30 0.15
C ASP A 86 -2.05 -20.68 -0.41
N TYR A 87 -2.85 -20.76 -1.48
CA TYR A 87 -3.13 -22.01 -2.18
C TYR A 87 -1.86 -22.64 -2.76
N LEU A 88 -1.02 -21.84 -3.40
CA LEU A 88 0.23 -22.32 -4.00
C LEU A 88 1.21 -22.80 -2.93
N GLU A 89 1.42 -22.01 -1.88
CA GLU A 89 2.32 -22.35 -0.76
C GLU A 89 1.87 -23.64 -0.06
N ASN A 90 0.56 -23.78 0.23
CA ASN A 90 0.03 -25.00 0.86
C ASN A 90 0.05 -26.22 -0.06
N THR A 91 -0.16 -26.04 -1.37
CA THR A 91 -0.04 -27.15 -2.33
C THR A 91 1.37 -27.72 -2.32
N LEU A 92 2.40 -26.86 -2.42
CA LEU A 92 3.79 -27.28 -2.40
C LEU A 92 4.18 -27.93 -1.07
N ARG A 93 3.69 -27.39 0.06
CA ARG A 93 3.86 -28.01 1.38
C ARG A 93 3.29 -29.44 1.43
N LEU A 94 2.04 -29.63 0.99
CA LEU A 94 1.38 -30.94 1.00
C LEU A 94 2.09 -31.95 0.09
N ILE A 95 2.55 -31.51 -1.09
CA ILE A 95 3.32 -32.36 -2.00
C ILE A 95 4.60 -32.84 -1.31
N HIS A 96 5.35 -31.92 -0.69
CA HIS A 96 6.56 -32.25 0.05
C HIS A 96 6.30 -33.24 1.20
N GLU A 97 5.28 -32.98 2.02
CA GLU A 97 4.89 -33.84 3.14
C GLU A 97 4.49 -35.25 2.66
N LYS A 98 3.64 -35.35 1.62
CA LYS A 98 3.19 -36.63 1.07
C LYS A 98 4.34 -37.43 0.49
N VAL A 99 5.22 -36.83 -0.31
CA VAL A 99 6.38 -37.54 -0.89
C VAL A 99 7.32 -38.06 0.20
N HIS A 100 7.60 -37.25 1.22
CA HIS A 100 8.41 -37.71 2.37
C HIS A 100 7.77 -38.86 3.14
N SER A 101 6.44 -38.82 3.33
CA SER A 101 5.71 -39.89 4.03
C SER A 101 5.67 -41.20 3.24
N THR A 102 5.56 -41.13 1.90
CA THR A 102 5.39 -42.30 1.03
C THR A 102 6.72 -42.98 0.67
N HIS A 103 7.84 -42.26 0.62
CA HIS A 103 9.11 -42.82 0.12
C HIS A 103 10.19 -43.04 1.18
N ARG A 104 9.93 -42.82 2.48
CA ARG A 104 10.93 -42.91 3.57
C ARG A 104 12.23 -42.15 3.25
N LEU A 105 12.18 -41.12 2.40
CA LEU A 105 13.33 -40.33 2.00
C LEU A 105 13.78 -39.43 3.17
N HIS A 106 15.10 -39.32 3.39
CA HIS A 106 15.66 -38.47 4.45
C HIS A 106 15.13 -37.03 4.35
N LYS A 107 14.63 -36.49 5.48
CA LYS A 107 14.00 -35.16 5.69
C LYS A 107 14.79 -33.92 5.19
N ARG A 108 15.97 -34.06 4.60
CA ARG A 108 16.94 -32.96 4.43
C ARG A 108 17.40 -32.66 3.00
N SER A 109 16.97 -33.38 1.97
CA SER A 109 17.65 -33.31 0.66
C SER A 109 16.84 -32.89 -0.57
N LEU A 110 15.53 -32.63 -0.50
CA LEU A 110 14.72 -32.33 -1.69
C LEU A 110 13.72 -31.19 -1.43
N ASN A 111 13.72 -30.16 -2.27
CA ASN A 111 12.67 -29.14 -2.27
C ASN A 111 11.39 -29.71 -2.92
N ALA A 112 10.21 -29.22 -2.54
CA ALA A 112 8.93 -29.63 -3.14
C ALA A 112 8.93 -29.48 -4.67
N THR A 113 9.60 -28.44 -5.16
CA THR A 113 9.73 -28.12 -6.58
C THR A 113 10.70 -29.03 -7.32
N ASP A 114 11.68 -29.62 -6.64
CA ASP A 114 12.63 -30.56 -7.24
C ASP A 114 11.96 -31.91 -7.60
N LEU A 115 10.75 -32.13 -7.08
CA LEU A 115 9.96 -33.35 -7.24
C LEU A 115 8.91 -33.25 -8.35
N LEU A 116 8.78 -32.10 -9.02
CA LEU A 116 7.70 -31.79 -9.97
C LEU A 116 8.27 -31.44 -11.35
N THR A 117 7.60 -31.85 -12.43
CA THR A 117 7.99 -31.42 -13.78
C THR A 117 7.60 -29.95 -14.04
N PRO A 118 8.23 -29.26 -14.99
CA PRO A 118 7.85 -27.90 -15.38
C PRO A 118 6.36 -27.76 -15.77
N GLU A 119 5.76 -28.75 -16.43
CA GLU A 119 4.36 -28.75 -16.84
C GLU A 119 3.41 -28.90 -15.65
N GLU A 120 3.75 -29.77 -14.70
CA GLU A 120 3.02 -29.94 -13.45
C GLU A 120 3.02 -28.64 -12.64
N LEU A 121 4.18 -27.99 -12.58
CA LEU A 121 4.40 -26.72 -11.93
C LEU A 121 3.62 -25.56 -12.58
N ASP A 122 3.58 -25.48 -13.91
CA ASP A 122 2.74 -24.52 -14.64
C ASP A 122 1.26 -24.74 -14.33
N THR A 123 0.82 -26.01 -14.33
CA THR A 123 -0.58 -26.34 -14.07
C THR A 123 -0.98 -25.97 -12.64
N ILE A 124 -0.14 -26.24 -11.63
CA ILE A 124 -0.38 -25.80 -10.25
C ILE A 124 -0.49 -24.25 -10.19
N VAL A 125 0.41 -23.53 -10.86
CA VAL A 125 0.41 -22.05 -10.88
C VAL A 125 -0.85 -21.49 -11.55
N ARG A 126 -1.36 -22.15 -12.61
CA ARG A 126 -2.61 -21.79 -13.30
C ARG A 126 -3.83 -22.07 -12.41
N VAL A 127 -3.95 -23.27 -11.86
CA VAL A 127 -5.12 -23.73 -11.08
C VAL A 127 -5.24 -23.04 -9.72
N THR A 128 -4.14 -22.58 -9.12
CA THR A 128 -4.12 -21.77 -7.90
C THR A 128 -4.47 -20.29 -8.16
N GLY A 129 -4.45 -19.85 -9.42
CA GLY A 129 -4.69 -18.46 -9.83
C GLY A 129 -3.45 -17.56 -9.75
N CYS A 130 -2.28 -18.10 -9.39
CA CYS A 130 -1.04 -17.33 -9.32
C CYS A 130 -0.55 -16.86 -10.69
N ALA A 131 -0.80 -17.61 -11.77
CA ALA A 131 -0.45 -17.21 -13.14
C ALA A 131 -0.97 -15.80 -13.49
N ALA A 132 -2.23 -15.52 -13.18
CA ALA A 132 -2.88 -14.23 -13.45
C ALA A 132 -2.30 -13.07 -12.61
N ARG A 133 -1.68 -13.38 -11.47
CA ARG A 133 -1.06 -12.39 -10.57
C ARG A 133 0.30 -11.92 -11.07
N VAL A 134 1.05 -12.79 -11.74
CA VAL A 134 2.39 -12.48 -12.26
C VAL A 134 2.40 -12.14 -13.74
N SER A 135 1.36 -12.51 -14.50
CA SER A 135 1.26 -12.25 -15.93
C SER A 135 1.37 -10.76 -16.25
N LYS A 136 2.03 -10.42 -17.36
CA LYS A 136 2.19 -9.03 -17.81
C LYS A 136 0.88 -8.56 -18.47
N PRO A 137 0.13 -7.61 -17.88
CA PRO A 137 -1.10 -7.11 -18.51
C PRO A 137 -0.78 -6.27 -19.75
N SER A 138 -1.70 -6.25 -20.72
CA SER A 138 -1.60 -5.40 -21.91
C SER A 138 -2.04 -3.98 -21.61
N CYS A 139 -1.31 -2.98 -22.11
CA CYS A 139 -1.66 -1.57 -21.99
C CYS A 139 -2.42 -1.01 -23.21
N HIS A 140 -2.53 -1.79 -24.29
CA HIS A 140 -3.09 -1.32 -25.57
C HIS A 140 -4.59 -1.01 -25.49
N THR A 141 -5.31 -1.69 -24.61
CA THR A 141 -6.76 -1.55 -24.44
C THR A 141 -7.15 -0.56 -23.34
N THR A 142 -6.18 0.05 -22.64
CA THR A 142 -6.48 0.95 -21.52
C THR A 142 -6.86 2.35 -22.04
N PRO A 143 -8.11 2.80 -21.88
CA PRO A 143 -8.54 4.09 -22.40
C PRO A 143 -7.79 5.25 -21.72
N ASN A 144 -7.44 6.27 -22.49
CA ASN A 144 -6.82 7.50 -21.98
C ASN A 144 -5.56 7.29 -21.12
N ILE A 145 -4.82 6.19 -21.34
CA ILE A 145 -3.64 5.81 -20.53
C ILE A 145 -2.51 6.85 -20.54
N ASN A 146 -2.47 7.70 -21.57
CA ASN A 146 -1.53 8.83 -21.66
C ASN A 146 -1.98 10.06 -20.87
N LYS A 147 -3.25 10.12 -20.45
CA LYS A 147 -3.86 11.28 -19.77
C LYS A 147 -4.14 11.04 -18.29
N TYR A 148 -4.63 9.84 -17.94
CA TYR A 148 -5.09 9.50 -16.59
C TYR A 148 -4.44 8.22 -16.06
N ARG A 149 -4.36 8.11 -14.73
CA ARG A 149 -3.95 6.89 -14.03
C ARG A 149 -5.11 5.91 -13.96
N THR A 150 -4.83 4.62 -14.09
CA THR A 150 -5.75 3.56 -13.65
C THR A 150 -5.89 3.61 -12.11
N ALA A 151 -6.90 2.95 -11.51
CA ALA A 151 -7.00 2.91 -10.05
C ALA A 151 -5.87 2.10 -9.41
N THR A 152 -5.46 1.03 -10.10
CA THR A 152 -4.38 0.12 -9.69
C THR A 152 -2.98 0.62 -10.07
N SER A 153 -2.89 1.73 -10.82
CA SER A 153 -1.65 2.24 -11.44
C SER A 153 -0.93 1.24 -12.37
N ILE A 154 -1.60 0.16 -12.78
CA ILE A 154 -1.17 -0.68 -13.90
C ILE A 154 -0.95 0.22 -15.13
N CYS A 155 0.10 -0.08 -15.89
CA CYS A 155 0.50 0.64 -17.09
C CYS A 155 1.04 2.07 -16.84
N ASN A 156 1.45 2.41 -15.61
CA ASN A 156 2.32 3.58 -15.43
C ASN A 156 3.61 3.41 -16.24
N ASN A 157 4.33 2.30 -16.03
CA ASN A 157 5.42 1.89 -16.90
C ASN A 157 4.89 1.02 -18.06
N LEU A 158 4.94 1.54 -19.29
CA LEU A 158 4.39 0.83 -20.46
C LEU A 158 5.19 -0.43 -20.85
N LYS A 159 6.48 -0.51 -20.51
CA LYS A 159 7.32 -1.69 -20.80
C LYS A 159 7.14 -2.78 -19.75
N TYR A 160 7.01 -2.39 -18.48
CA TYR A 160 6.80 -3.27 -17.33
C TYR A 160 5.54 -2.83 -16.55
N PRO A 161 4.35 -3.17 -17.05
CA PRO A 161 3.04 -2.65 -16.60
C PRO A 161 2.71 -2.79 -15.11
N ARG A 162 3.35 -3.71 -14.39
CA ARG A 162 3.15 -3.92 -12.96
C ARG A 162 4.08 -3.11 -12.05
N LEU A 163 5.11 -2.45 -12.59
CA LEU A 163 6.02 -1.65 -11.76
C LEU A 163 5.25 -0.49 -11.09
N GLY A 164 5.22 -0.51 -9.76
CA GLY A 164 4.49 0.46 -8.94
C GLY A 164 2.97 0.27 -8.88
N ALA A 165 2.43 -0.81 -9.47
CA ALA A 165 1.00 -1.12 -9.37
C ALA A 165 0.64 -1.69 -7.99
N SER A 166 -0.63 -1.59 -7.60
CA SER A 166 -1.15 -2.25 -6.41
C SER A 166 -1.13 -3.78 -6.52
N ASN A 167 -1.18 -4.46 -5.37
CA ASN A 167 -1.14 -5.92 -5.26
C ASN A 167 0.12 -6.54 -5.91
N THR A 168 1.26 -5.88 -5.74
CA THR A 168 2.58 -6.33 -6.20
C THR A 168 3.54 -6.49 -5.03
N PRO A 169 4.63 -7.28 -5.14
CA PRO A 169 5.58 -7.40 -4.05
C PRO A 169 6.34 -6.10 -3.83
N PHE A 170 6.75 -5.83 -2.58
CA PHE A 170 7.72 -4.79 -2.33
C PHE A 170 9.05 -5.07 -3.06
N THR A 171 9.72 -4.03 -3.53
CA THR A 171 11.06 -4.18 -4.11
C THR A 171 12.13 -4.38 -3.01
N ARG A 172 13.19 -5.11 -3.33
CA ARG A 172 14.32 -5.39 -2.42
C ARG A 172 15.56 -4.64 -2.88
N TRP A 173 16.03 -3.69 -2.08
CA TRP A 173 17.33 -3.05 -2.31
C TRP A 173 18.51 -3.85 -1.74
N LEU A 174 18.23 -4.73 -0.77
CA LEU A 174 19.17 -5.72 -0.26
C LEU A 174 18.45 -7.07 -0.16
N PRO A 175 19.17 -8.19 -0.34
CA PRO A 175 18.59 -9.53 -0.19
C PRO A 175 17.97 -9.73 1.20
N ALA A 176 16.82 -10.41 1.26
CA ALA A 176 16.18 -10.76 2.53
C ALA A 176 17.04 -11.71 3.38
N GLN A 177 16.88 -11.66 4.70
CA GLN A 177 17.53 -12.55 5.67
C GLN A 177 16.45 -13.24 6.51
N TYR A 178 16.28 -14.54 6.30
CA TYR A 178 15.36 -15.42 7.03
C TYR A 178 16.17 -16.49 7.78
N ASP A 179 15.60 -17.09 8.83
CA ASP A 179 16.25 -18.12 9.66
C ASP A 179 16.65 -19.35 8.82
N ASP A 180 15.79 -19.75 7.88
CA ASP A 180 16.00 -20.87 6.96
C ASP A 180 16.55 -20.43 5.58
N GLY A 181 16.82 -19.13 5.42
CA GLY A 181 17.22 -18.54 4.15
C GLY A 181 16.10 -18.35 3.14
N ILE A 182 14.86 -18.79 3.41
CA ILE A 182 13.74 -18.78 2.46
C ILE A 182 12.56 -17.95 2.97
N SER A 183 11.95 -18.31 4.10
CA SER A 183 10.68 -17.72 4.54
C SER A 183 10.50 -17.64 6.06
N ARG A 184 11.19 -18.45 6.87
CA ARG A 184 11.04 -18.40 8.34
C ARG A 184 11.60 -17.09 8.90
N PRO A 185 10.77 -16.28 9.60
CA PRO A 185 11.20 -14.99 10.16
C PRO A 185 12.47 -15.08 11.00
N LYS A 186 13.19 -13.96 11.12
CA LYS A 186 14.37 -13.90 11.99
C LYS A 186 14.00 -14.16 13.45
N GLY A 187 14.68 -15.10 14.09
CA GLY A 187 14.42 -15.49 15.48
C GLY A 187 13.17 -16.36 15.65
N TRP A 188 12.72 -17.02 14.57
CA TRP A 188 11.71 -18.07 14.59
C TRP A 188 12.20 -19.31 15.34
N ASP A 189 13.45 -19.72 15.13
CA ASP A 189 14.14 -20.68 15.98
C ASP A 189 14.85 -19.92 17.12
N ARG A 190 14.54 -20.33 18.36
CA ARG A 190 15.09 -19.72 19.57
C ARG A 190 16.56 -20.08 19.82
N ASN A 191 17.14 -20.97 19.03
CA ASN A 191 18.55 -21.36 19.12
C ASN A 191 19.40 -20.79 17.99
N THR A 192 18.79 -20.20 16.96
CA THR A 192 19.50 -19.61 15.83
C THR A 192 20.23 -18.33 16.24
N ARG A 193 21.55 -18.33 16.02
CA ARG A 193 22.41 -17.18 16.27
C ARG A 193 22.63 -16.37 15.00
N PHE A 194 22.53 -15.05 15.13
CA PHE A 194 22.90 -14.07 14.11
C PHE A 194 24.18 -13.38 14.55
N ASN A 195 25.22 -13.42 13.71
CA ASN A 195 26.53 -12.84 14.03
C ASN A 195 27.05 -13.32 15.42
N ASN A 196 26.88 -14.61 15.73
CA ASN A 196 27.21 -15.26 17.01
C ASN A 196 26.35 -14.90 18.23
N PHE A 197 25.30 -14.08 18.09
CA PHE A 197 24.39 -13.70 19.17
C PHE A 197 22.94 -14.13 18.90
N MET A 198 22.19 -14.39 19.98
CA MET A 198 20.74 -14.51 19.89
C MET A 198 20.12 -13.12 19.70
N LEU A 199 19.08 -13.02 18.87
CA LEU A 199 18.32 -11.77 18.76
C LEU A 199 17.50 -11.55 20.05
N PRO A 200 17.43 -10.31 20.58
CA PRO A 200 16.68 -10.02 21.79
C PRO A 200 15.18 -10.14 21.55
N LEU A 201 14.41 -10.39 22.61
CA LEU A 201 12.96 -10.26 22.57
C LEU A 201 12.58 -8.81 22.26
N VAL A 202 11.76 -8.59 21.23
CA VAL A 202 11.40 -7.22 20.80
C VAL A 202 10.70 -6.42 21.90
N ARG A 203 9.92 -7.09 22.77
CA ARG A 203 9.29 -6.48 23.95
C ARG A 203 10.31 -6.08 25.01
N GLU A 204 11.39 -6.83 25.17
CA GLU A 204 12.48 -6.42 26.07
C GLU A 204 13.20 -5.16 25.55
N VAL A 205 13.42 -5.08 24.24
CA VAL A 205 13.97 -3.86 23.61
C VAL A 205 13.03 -2.68 23.82
N SER A 206 11.72 -2.87 23.60
CA SER A 206 10.72 -1.84 23.85
C SER A 206 10.74 -1.34 25.30
N ASN A 207 10.73 -2.26 26.27
CA ASN A 207 10.75 -1.92 27.70
C ASN A 207 12.01 -1.16 28.13
N ARG A 208 13.19 -1.49 27.55
CA ARG A 208 14.48 -0.95 28.00
C ARG A 208 14.99 0.24 27.21
N ILE A 209 14.50 0.43 25.99
CA ILE A 209 14.97 1.47 25.07
C ILE A 209 13.87 2.49 24.76
N LEU A 210 12.64 2.04 24.47
CA LEU A 210 11.60 2.91 23.93
C LEU A 210 10.73 3.61 24.99
N ALA A 211 10.70 3.07 26.21
CA ALA A 211 9.77 3.52 27.24
C ALA A 211 9.87 5.03 27.53
N THR A 212 8.72 5.68 27.67
CA THR A 212 8.58 7.11 27.93
C THR A 212 7.29 7.36 28.69
N ASN A 213 7.37 8.01 29.84
CA ASN A 213 6.20 8.58 30.49
C ASN A 213 5.71 9.80 29.68
N ASP A 214 4.40 9.95 29.52
CA ASP A 214 3.76 11.10 28.85
C ASP A 214 4.25 12.45 29.41
N ALA A 215 4.58 12.55 30.70
CA ALA A 215 5.16 13.77 31.30
C ALA A 215 6.57 14.09 30.78
N GLY A 216 7.31 13.09 30.28
CA GLY A 216 8.64 13.24 29.68
C GLY A 216 8.61 13.62 28.20
N VAL A 217 7.44 13.68 27.57
CA VAL A 217 7.30 13.99 26.14
C VAL A 217 7.76 15.41 25.84
N LYS A 218 8.74 15.52 24.94
CA LYS A 218 9.22 16.81 24.43
C LYS A 218 8.39 17.22 23.20
N CYS A 219 7.92 18.46 23.20
CA CYS A 219 7.27 19.04 22.03
C CYS A 219 8.30 19.56 21.02
N ASP A 220 7.96 19.47 19.74
CA ASP A 220 8.72 20.07 18.67
C ASP A 220 8.50 21.60 18.65
N SER A 221 9.58 22.37 18.77
CA SER A 221 9.51 23.83 18.77
C SER A 221 9.37 24.46 17.39
N LYS A 222 9.49 23.67 16.32
CA LYS A 222 9.51 24.16 14.93
C LYS A 222 8.30 23.67 14.13
N TYR A 223 7.84 22.44 14.38
CA TYR A 223 6.84 21.79 13.56
C TYR A 223 5.54 21.48 14.31
N THR A 224 4.44 21.68 13.61
CA THR A 224 3.09 21.40 14.11
C THR A 224 2.80 19.90 14.04
N HIS A 225 1.75 19.48 14.75
CA HIS A 225 1.30 18.09 14.73
C HIS A 225 0.84 17.65 13.33
N MET A 226 0.50 18.59 12.44
CA MET A 226 0.23 18.34 11.03
C MET A 226 1.41 17.66 10.32
N VAL A 227 2.68 17.92 10.69
CA VAL A 227 3.81 17.17 10.10
C VAL A 227 3.69 15.67 10.39
N THR A 228 3.34 15.29 11.62
CA THR A 228 3.20 13.88 11.99
C THR A 228 2.06 13.22 11.24
N LEU A 229 0.86 13.82 11.27
CA LEU A 229 -0.34 13.24 10.65
C LEU A 229 -0.25 13.26 9.12
N PHE A 230 0.41 14.26 8.53
CA PHE A 230 0.66 14.27 7.10
C PHE A 230 1.70 13.20 6.70
N GLY A 231 2.60 12.80 7.61
CA GLY A 231 3.45 11.63 7.43
C GLY A 231 2.65 10.34 7.33
N GLN A 232 1.68 10.14 8.23
CA GLN A 232 0.72 9.01 8.17
C GLN A 232 -0.12 9.08 6.87
N TRP A 233 -0.61 10.27 6.51
CA TRP A 233 -1.28 10.53 5.23
C TRP A 233 -0.37 10.35 4.01
N ASN A 234 0.94 10.29 4.13
CA ASN A 234 1.77 9.93 2.97
C ASN A 234 2.05 8.43 2.96
N ASP A 235 2.17 7.82 4.15
CA ASP A 235 2.39 6.38 4.29
C ASP A 235 1.20 5.60 3.72
N HIS A 236 -0.02 6.05 4.05
CA HIS A 236 -1.24 5.37 3.63
C HIS A 236 -1.56 5.55 2.13
N ASP A 237 -0.79 6.34 1.39
CA ASP A 237 -0.88 6.46 -0.08
C ASP A 237 0.06 5.45 -0.74
N LEU A 238 1.17 5.15 -0.08
CA LEU A 238 2.29 4.40 -0.65
C LEU A 238 2.33 2.95 -0.17
N THR A 239 1.93 2.68 1.07
CA THR A 239 2.19 1.39 1.71
C THR A 239 1.00 0.86 2.50
N PHE A 240 0.64 -0.39 2.21
CA PHE A 240 -0.25 -1.18 3.07
C PHE A 240 0.03 -2.67 2.90
N THR A 241 0.45 -3.31 3.99
CA THR A 241 0.70 -4.75 4.04
C THR A 241 -0.39 -5.42 4.89
N PRO A 242 -1.29 -6.20 4.28
CA PRO A 242 -2.27 -6.99 5.00
C PRO A 242 -1.58 -8.13 5.75
N PHE A 243 -2.30 -8.70 6.72
CA PHE A 243 -1.91 -9.94 7.36
C PHE A 243 -2.37 -11.14 6.55
N SER A 244 -1.83 -12.31 6.86
CA SER A 244 -2.46 -13.55 6.46
C SER A 244 -3.95 -13.52 6.88
N PRO A 245 -4.90 -13.85 5.98
CA PRO A 245 -6.33 -13.78 6.30
C PRO A 245 -6.72 -14.80 7.37
N SER A 246 -5.94 -15.87 7.51
CA SER A 246 -6.20 -16.91 8.48
C SER A 246 -5.69 -16.52 9.88
N ILE A 247 -6.56 -16.68 10.89
CA ILE A 247 -6.15 -16.72 12.31
C ILE A 247 -5.79 -18.12 12.79
N ARG A 248 -6.03 -19.14 11.96
CA ARG A 248 -5.65 -20.52 12.24
C ARG A 248 -4.46 -20.94 11.40
N SER A 249 -3.57 -21.71 12.00
CA SER A 249 -2.47 -22.34 11.31
C SER A 249 -2.98 -23.34 10.27
N TYR A 250 -2.45 -23.25 9.05
CA TYR A 250 -2.86 -24.10 7.93
C TYR A 250 -2.43 -25.57 8.10
N SER A 251 -1.41 -25.82 8.92
CA SER A 251 -0.81 -27.14 9.10
C SER A 251 -1.42 -27.96 10.24
N ASN A 252 -1.76 -27.31 11.34
CA ASN A 252 -2.20 -27.97 12.58
C ASN A 252 -3.46 -27.37 13.19
N GLY A 253 -4.08 -26.38 12.54
CA GLY A 253 -5.32 -25.76 13.00
C GLY A 253 -5.20 -24.93 14.27
N LEU A 254 -3.98 -24.61 14.71
CA LEU A 254 -3.70 -23.80 15.90
C LEU A 254 -4.22 -22.37 15.74
N ASP A 255 -4.98 -21.86 16.71
CA ASP A 255 -5.44 -20.48 16.72
C ASP A 255 -4.35 -19.56 17.29
N CYS A 256 -3.92 -18.57 16.50
CA CYS A 256 -2.83 -17.66 16.88
C CYS A 256 -3.19 -16.73 18.06
N ASP A 257 -4.46 -16.63 18.40
CA ASP A 257 -4.96 -15.79 19.49
C ASP A 257 -5.08 -16.54 20.80
N GLU A 258 -5.16 -17.87 20.72
CA GLU A 258 -5.30 -18.75 21.88
C GLU A 258 -3.97 -19.45 22.23
N SER A 259 -2.96 -19.33 21.38
CA SER A 259 -1.67 -19.99 21.56
C SER A 259 -0.47 -19.08 21.27
N CYS A 260 0.59 -19.29 22.04
CA CYS A 260 1.89 -18.65 21.87
C CYS A 260 2.89 -19.51 21.08
N GLU A 261 2.43 -20.61 20.48
CA GLU A 261 3.24 -21.41 19.58
C GLU A 261 3.52 -20.69 18.25
N ARG A 262 4.65 -21.04 17.64
CA ARG A 262 5.06 -20.52 16.33
C ARG A 262 4.67 -21.53 15.27
N SER A 263 3.62 -21.22 14.53
CA SER A 263 3.16 -22.01 13.38
C SER A 263 2.54 -21.06 12.36
N GLU A 264 2.86 -21.18 11.07
CA GLU A 264 2.35 -20.26 10.04
C GLU A 264 0.81 -20.17 10.09
N PRO A 265 0.19 -18.98 10.21
CA PRO A 265 0.76 -17.63 10.15
C PRO A 265 1.05 -16.96 11.51
N CYS A 266 0.99 -17.68 12.62
CA CYS A 266 1.25 -17.22 13.99
C CYS A 266 2.75 -16.96 14.25
N PHE A 267 3.10 -15.72 14.56
CA PHE A 267 4.47 -15.33 14.96
C PHE A 267 4.46 -14.45 16.23
N PRO A 268 4.00 -14.99 17.36
CA PRO A 268 3.73 -14.22 18.57
C PRO A 268 5.00 -13.57 19.17
N ILE A 269 4.79 -12.42 19.82
CA ILE A 269 5.84 -11.71 20.56
C ILE A 269 5.86 -12.26 21.98
N GLN A 270 6.94 -12.96 22.33
CA GLN A 270 7.13 -13.49 23.67
C GLN A 270 7.30 -12.36 24.71
N ILE A 271 6.65 -12.52 25.86
CA ILE A 271 6.80 -11.60 27.01
C ILE A 271 8.10 -11.91 27.76
N PRO A 272 8.99 -10.91 27.99
CA PRO A 272 10.22 -11.13 28.76
C PRO A 272 9.93 -11.35 30.25
N PRO A 273 10.83 -12.00 31.00
CA PRO A 273 10.71 -12.09 32.45
C PRO A 273 10.63 -10.70 33.09
N ARG A 274 9.75 -10.55 34.10
CA ARG A 274 9.49 -9.28 34.80
C ARG A 274 9.02 -8.16 33.86
N ASP A 275 8.19 -8.47 32.86
CA ASP A 275 7.50 -7.42 32.10
C ASP A 275 6.64 -6.57 33.04
N PRO A 276 6.66 -5.23 32.91
CA PRO A 276 5.97 -4.34 33.85
C PRO A 276 4.44 -4.39 33.74
N ARG A 277 3.89 -4.94 32.64
CA ARG A 277 2.46 -4.90 32.35
C ARG A 277 1.87 -6.29 32.12
N LEU A 278 2.58 -7.15 31.40
CA LEU A 278 2.03 -8.42 30.92
C LEU A 278 2.48 -9.59 31.79
N PRO A 279 1.61 -10.59 32.04
CA PRO A 279 2.00 -11.77 32.78
C PRO A 279 3.14 -12.49 32.05
N THR A 280 4.00 -13.16 32.81
CA THR A 280 5.14 -13.89 32.24
C THR A 280 4.89 -15.39 32.33
N GLY A 281 5.12 -16.11 31.23
CA GLY A 281 4.92 -17.55 31.17
C GLY A 281 5.15 -18.08 29.77
N ARG A 282 5.12 -19.41 29.60
CA ARG A 282 5.21 -20.05 28.29
C ARG A 282 3.99 -19.71 27.42
N ASP A 283 2.83 -19.60 28.05
CA ASP A 283 1.55 -19.34 27.38
C ASP A 283 1.18 -17.85 27.39
N SER A 284 2.15 -16.97 27.65
CA SER A 284 1.93 -15.51 27.59
C SER A 284 2.74 -14.86 26.47
N CYS A 285 2.02 -14.20 25.56
CA CYS A 285 2.57 -13.49 24.43
C CYS A 285 1.60 -12.39 23.96
N ILE A 286 2.11 -11.50 23.10
CA ILE A 286 1.26 -10.64 22.28
C ILE A 286 1.02 -11.37 20.94
N PRO A 287 -0.24 -11.62 20.55
CA PRO A 287 -0.55 -12.31 19.29
C PRO A 287 -0.17 -11.43 18.09
N VAL A 288 0.49 -12.05 17.10
CA VAL A 288 0.91 -11.38 15.86
C VAL A 288 0.81 -12.37 14.71
N PHE A 289 0.15 -11.92 13.64
CA PHE A 289 0.08 -12.63 12.37
C PHE A 289 1.16 -12.15 11.41
N ARG A 290 1.74 -13.08 10.67
CA ARG A 290 2.67 -12.78 9.59
C ARG A 290 1.98 -12.03 8.45
N SER A 291 2.76 -11.23 7.74
CA SER A 291 2.30 -10.50 6.58
C SER A 291 2.03 -11.44 5.41
N ALA A 292 0.98 -11.13 4.64
CA ALA A 292 0.57 -11.94 3.51
C ALA A 292 1.68 -12.06 2.45
N PRO A 293 1.89 -13.27 1.88
CA PRO A 293 2.87 -13.50 0.83
C PRO A 293 2.36 -13.04 -0.54
N VAL A 294 3.25 -13.03 -1.54
CA VAL A 294 2.90 -12.90 -2.97
C VAL A 294 3.27 -14.19 -3.71
N CYS A 295 2.45 -14.57 -4.69
CA CYS A 295 2.73 -15.64 -5.64
C CYS A 295 4.14 -15.53 -6.24
N GLY A 296 4.82 -16.67 -6.40
CA GLY A 296 6.11 -16.75 -7.08
C GLY A 296 7.32 -16.36 -6.25
N THR A 297 7.19 -16.40 -4.93
CA THR A 297 8.25 -16.10 -3.97
C THR A 297 8.28 -17.16 -2.87
N GLY A 298 9.36 -17.23 -2.09
CA GLY A 298 9.56 -18.30 -1.10
C GLY A 298 9.65 -19.68 -1.75
N GLU A 299 9.00 -20.67 -1.14
CA GLU A 299 8.95 -22.04 -1.69
C GLU A 299 8.28 -22.12 -3.07
N SER A 300 7.50 -21.10 -3.47
CA SER A 300 6.83 -21.03 -4.77
C SER A 300 7.66 -20.39 -5.90
N ALA A 301 8.94 -20.09 -5.63
CA ALA A 301 9.87 -19.38 -6.50
C ALA A 301 10.23 -20.05 -7.83
N PHE A 302 10.30 -21.39 -7.82
CA PHE A 302 10.99 -22.18 -8.83
C PHE A 302 10.40 -22.01 -10.24
N ASN A 303 9.11 -21.72 -10.33
CA ASN A 303 8.36 -21.67 -11.59
C ASN A 303 8.50 -20.34 -12.35
N PHE A 304 9.23 -19.38 -11.79
CA PHE A 304 9.41 -18.04 -12.35
C PHE A 304 10.86 -17.72 -12.70
N GLY A 305 11.71 -18.75 -12.81
CA GLY A 305 13.07 -18.64 -13.36
C GLY A 305 14.14 -18.15 -12.36
N GLY A 306 14.04 -18.49 -11.07
CA GLY A 306 14.99 -18.02 -10.04
C GLY A 306 15.65 -19.12 -9.20
N VAL A 307 16.88 -18.83 -8.73
CA VAL A 307 17.57 -19.56 -7.65
C VAL A 307 16.99 -19.09 -6.30
N ALA A 308 16.48 -20.01 -5.49
CA ALA A 308 15.92 -19.80 -4.13
C ALA A 308 15.30 -18.40 -3.90
N ASN A 309 14.15 -18.10 -4.52
CA ASN A 309 13.52 -16.79 -4.29
C ASN A 309 12.92 -16.75 -2.89
N LYS A 310 13.37 -15.81 -2.07
CA LYS A 310 12.94 -15.63 -0.68
C LYS A 310 11.51 -15.10 -0.62
N ARG A 311 10.78 -15.34 0.48
CA ARG A 311 9.39 -14.86 0.65
C ARG A 311 9.34 -13.34 0.54
N GLU A 312 8.44 -12.84 -0.29
CA GLU A 312 8.13 -11.42 -0.40
C GLU A 312 6.72 -11.09 0.07
N GLN A 313 6.59 -9.92 0.68
CA GLN A 313 5.32 -9.41 1.18
C GLN A 313 4.65 -8.50 0.15
N ILE A 314 3.32 -8.53 0.13
CA ILE A 314 2.51 -7.74 -0.79
C ILE A 314 2.40 -6.27 -0.34
N ASN A 315 2.51 -5.34 -1.29
CA ASN A 315 1.96 -4.00 -1.17
C ASN A 315 0.62 -3.93 -1.89
N THR A 316 -0.42 -3.57 -1.16
CA THR A 316 -1.79 -3.53 -1.71
C THR A 316 -2.16 -2.15 -2.25
N LEU A 317 -1.30 -1.16 -2.04
CA LEU A 317 -1.44 0.19 -2.59
C LEU A 317 -0.54 0.40 -3.81
N THR A 318 -0.82 1.45 -4.57
CA THR A 318 0.06 1.91 -5.64
C THR A 318 1.34 2.50 -5.03
N ALA A 319 2.43 2.54 -5.80
CA ALA A 319 3.69 3.12 -5.33
C ALA A 319 3.80 4.63 -5.55
N PHE A 320 2.73 5.27 -6.05
CA PHE A 320 2.76 6.66 -6.51
C PHE A 320 2.05 7.57 -5.51
N LEU A 321 2.44 8.85 -5.50
CA LEU A 321 1.65 9.88 -4.83
C LEU A 321 0.47 10.24 -5.73
N ASP A 322 -0.60 9.45 -5.63
CA ASP A 322 -1.79 9.53 -6.49
C ASP A 322 -3.13 9.62 -5.72
N LEU A 323 -3.07 9.74 -4.38
CA LEU A 323 -4.22 9.82 -3.49
C LEU A 323 -5.12 8.58 -3.55
N GLY A 324 -4.53 7.39 -3.60
CA GLY A 324 -5.21 6.11 -3.39
C GLY A 324 -6.01 6.08 -2.08
N GLN A 325 -5.67 6.90 -1.09
CA GLN A 325 -6.41 7.07 0.16
C GLN A 325 -7.80 7.69 0.01
N VAL A 326 -7.97 8.47 -1.06
CA VAL A 326 -9.24 9.10 -1.43
C VAL A 326 -9.94 8.24 -2.48
N TYR A 327 -9.18 7.74 -3.46
CA TYR A 327 -9.72 7.14 -4.67
C TYR A 327 -9.70 5.61 -4.71
N GLY A 328 -9.02 4.95 -3.78
CA GLY A 328 -8.78 3.51 -3.77
C GLY A 328 -7.64 3.09 -4.70
N SER A 329 -7.03 1.95 -4.38
CA SER A 329 -5.99 1.31 -5.20
C SER A 329 -6.49 0.07 -5.97
N GLU A 330 -7.81 -0.09 -6.06
CA GLU A 330 -8.47 -1.17 -6.78
C GLU A 330 -9.66 -0.62 -7.57
N ASP A 331 -9.90 -1.13 -8.78
CA ASP A 331 -10.95 -0.60 -9.67
C ASP A 331 -12.36 -0.72 -9.04
N GLY A 332 -12.63 -1.82 -8.34
CA GLY A 332 -13.91 -2.03 -7.65
C GLY A 332 -14.15 -1.03 -6.51
N LEU A 333 -13.14 -0.76 -5.68
CA LEU A 333 -13.27 0.24 -4.60
C LEU A 333 -13.37 1.66 -5.18
N ALA A 334 -12.55 1.98 -6.18
CA ALA A 334 -12.57 3.28 -6.84
C ALA A 334 -13.95 3.59 -7.46
N ARG A 335 -14.58 2.59 -8.07
CA ARG A 335 -15.96 2.71 -8.56
C ARG A 335 -16.97 2.88 -7.43
N ASP A 336 -16.87 2.09 -6.37
CA ASP A 336 -17.82 2.11 -5.25
C ASP A 336 -17.79 3.42 -4.44
N LEU A 337 -16.68 4.14 -4.46
CA LEU A 337 -16.53 5.45 -3.81
C LEU A 337 -17.14 6.60 -4.62
N ARG A 338 -17.38 6.40 -5.92
CA ARG A 338 -17.97 7.42 -6.80
C ARG A 338 -19.48 7.50 -6.62
N ASP A 339 -20.01 8.72 -6.72
CA ASP A 339 -21.44 8.93 -6.81
C ASP A 339 -21.88 8.76 -8.27
N LEU A 340 -22.35 7.55 -8.59
CA LEU A 340 -22.83 7.19 -9.92
C LEU A 340 -24.32 7.49 -10.12
N THR A 341 -24.96 8.20 -9.18
CA THR A 341 -26.39 8.55 -9.28
C THR A 341 -26.64 9.86 -10.04
N ASN A 342 -25.58 10.57 -10.41
CA ASN A 342 -25.62 11.81 -11.17
C ASN A 342 -24.37 11.97 -12.04
N ASP A 343 -24.41 12.92 -12.96
CA ASP A 343 -23.30 13.19 -13.87
C ASP A 343 -22.26 14.17 -13.30
N GLY A 344 -22.28 14.47 -12.01
CA GLY A 344 -21.41 15.48 -11.40
C GLY A 344 -19.93 15.09 -11.32
N GLY A 345 -19.59 13.82 -11.55
CA GLY A 345 -18.24 13.30 -11.36
C GLY A 345 -17.78 13.35 -9.90
N LEU A 346 -18.70 13.18 -8.96
CA LEU A 346 -18.48 13.35 -7.52
C LEU A 346 -18.08 12.03 -6.83
N LEU A 347 -17.48 12.16 -5.64
CA LEU A 347 -17.39 11.07 -4.66
C LEU A 347 -18.66 11.03 -3.79
N ARG A 348 -19.03 9.82 -3.36
CA ARG A 348 -20.14 9.61 -2.43
C ARG A 348 -19.86 10.30 -1.10
N VAL A 349 -20.94 10.73 -0.48
CA VAL A 349 -20.95 11.40 0.82
C VAL A 349 -21.90 10.70 1.78
N ASN A 350 -21.76 11.01 3.07
CA ASN A 350 -22.70 10.56 4.08
C ASN A 350 -24.10 11.12 3.82
N LYS A 351 -25.13 10.27 3.89
CA LYS A 351 -26.53 10.67 3.71
C LYS A 351 -27.26 10.91 5.05
N GLU A 352 -26.69 10.45 6.16
CA GLU A 352 -27.32 10.53 7.49
C GLU A 352 -26.85 11.76 8.28
N PHE A 353 -25.57 12.12 8.14
CA PHE A 353 -24.96 13.17 8.95
C PHE A 353 -24.17 14.16 8.09
N THR A 354 -24.16 15.42 8.54
CA THR A 354 -23.33 16.48 7.99
C THR A 354 -22.56 17.16 9.12
N ASP A 355 -21.45 17.82 8.77
CA ASP A 355 -20.66 18.64 9.67
C ASP A 355 -20.93 20.11 9.34
N ASN A 356 -21.87 20.71 10.08
CA ASN A 356 -22.29 22.10 9.88
C ASN A 356 -22.67 22.40 8.41
N GLY A 357 -23.48 21.51 7.82
CA GLY A 357 -23.90 21.58 6.41
C GLY A 357 -22.84 21.14 5.39
N ARG A 358 -21.65 20.69 5.83
CA ARG A 358 -20.61 20.14 4.95
C ARG A 358 -20.63 18.61 4.94
N GLU A 359 -20.17 18.06 3.84
CA GLU A 359 -20.16 16.62 3.57
C GLU A 359 -19.26 15.86 4.55
N LEU A 360 -19.70 14.69 5.00
CA LEU A 360 -18.87 13.70 5.69
C LEU A 360 -18.62 12.51 4.75
N LEU A 361 -17.61 11.70 5.06
CA LEU A 361 -17.37 10.44 4.36
C LEU A 361 -18.60 9.51 4.49
N PRO A 362 -18.90 8.69 3.48
CA PRO A 362 -19.95 7.68 3.61
C PRO A 362 -19.55 6.63 4.64
N PHE A 363 -20.54 5.97 5.26
CA PHE A 363 -20.28 4.81 6.12
C PHE A 363 -20.02 3.55 5.30
N THR A 364 -19.21 2.65 5.87
CA THR A 364 -19.07 1.29 5.35
C THR A 364 -20.40 0.53 5.48
N LYS A 365 -20.71 -0.31 4.48
CA LYS A 365 -21.84 -1.24 4.56
C LYS A 365 -21.48 -2.52 5.33
N VAL A 366 -20.20 -2.69 5.69
CA VAL A 366 -19.73 -3.88 6.40
C VAL A 366 -20.29 -3.87 7.82
N THR A 367 -20.93 -4.97 8.20
CA THR A 367 -21.68 -5.16 9.45
C THR A 367 -20.81 -5.31 10.71
N GLY A 368 -19.47 -5.31 10.58
CA GLY A 368 -18.54 -5.39 11.70
C GLY A 368 -18.33 -4.02 12.37
N ASN A 369 -18.70 -3.89 13.64
CA ASN A 369 -18.82 -2.60 14.30
C ASN A 369 -17.59 -2.22 15.15
N MET A 370 -16.38 -2.26 14.58
CA MET A 370 -15.16 -1.85 15.31
C MET A 370 -15.21 -0.39 15.77
N CYS A 371 -16.05 0.42 15.12
CA CYS A 371 -16.28 1.82 15.43
C CYS A 371 -17.46 2.06 16.39
N ALA A 372 -18.25 1.03 16.73
CA ALA A 372 -19.25 1.13 17.80
C ALA A 372 -18.59 1.08 19.17
N THR A 373 -17.96 2.19 19.48
CA THR A 373 -17.26 2.39 20.72
C THR A 373 -17.95 3.43 21.58
N ARG A 374 -19.00 4.11 21.09
CA ARG A 374 -19.55 5.28 21.75
C ARG A 374 -20.18 4.94 23.09
N GLN A 375 -21.05 3.93 23.14
CA GLN A 375 -21.73 3.53 24.38
C GLN A 375 -20.70 3.15 25.45
N ARG A 376 -19.70 2.35 25.07
CA ARG A 376 -18.59 1.91 25.93
C ARG A 376 -17.72 3.09 26.41
N VAL A 377 -17.32 3.98 25.50
CA VAL A 377 -16.38 5.08 25.80
C VAL A 377 -17.05 6.21 26.59
N THR A 378 -18.34 6.45 26.38
CA THR A 378 -19.11 7.49 27.08
C THR A 378 -19.83 6.98 28.33
N ASN A 379 -19.87 5.66 28.53
CA ASN A 379 -20.67 5.00 29.56
C ASN A 379 -22.16 5.35 29.49
N GLN A 380 -22.70 5.45 28.27
CA GLN A 380 -24.10 5.78 27.98
C GLN A 380 -24.72 4.68 27.12
N THR A 381 -25.53 3.82 27.73
CA THR A 381 -26.11 2.63 27.06
C THR A 381 -27.08 2.97 25.93
N ASN A 382 -27.70 4.15 25.96
CA ASN A 382 -28.63 4.63 24.94
C ASN A 382 -27.94 5.49 23.85
N ALA A 383 -26.62 5.64 23.86
CA ALA A 383 -25.92 6.43 22.85
C ALA A 383 -26.01 5.76 21.47
N LYS A 384 -26.40 6.53 20.44
CA LYS A 384 -26.41 6.07 19.04
C LYS A 384 -24.97 5.78 18.60
N GLU A 385 -24.70 4.53 18.24
CA GLU A 385 -23.42 4.11 17.66
C GLU A 385 -23.24 4.62 16.23
N VAL A 386 -21.98 4.70 15.81
CA VAL A 386 -21.60 5.21 14.48
C VAL A 386 -20.72 4.18 13.79
N PRO A 387 -21.11 3.70 12.59
CA PRO A 387 -20.27 2.80 11.80
C PRO A 387 -18.96 3.48 11.41
N CYS A 388 -17.98 2.68 11.00
CA CYS A 388 -16.77 3.22 10.39
C CYS A 388 -17.10 3.94 9.07
N PHE A 389 -16.34 4.97 8.76
CA PHE A 389 -16.32 5.57 7.44
C PHE A 389 -15.68 4.64 6.41
N ILE A 390 -15.99 4.86 5.14
CA ILE A 390 -15.28 4.23 4.02
C ILE A 390 -14.62 5.31 3.17
N ALA A 391 -13.35 5.07 2.82
CA ALA A 391 -12.55 5.88 1.93
C ALA A 391 -11.71 4.96 1.01
N GLY A 392 -10.74 5.52 0.28
CA GLY A 392 -9.84 4.76 -0.57
C GLY A 392 -8.85 3.86 0.18
N ASP A 393 -8.57 4.16 1.45
CA ASP A 393 -7.74 3.34 2.33
C ASP A 393 -8.56 2.81 3.52
N ALA A 394 -8.32 1.54 3.89
CA ALA A 394 -9.07 0.84 4.93
C ALA A 394 -8.80 1.35 6.36
N ARG A 395 -7.72 2.14 6.56
CA ARG A 395 -7.31 2.64 7.88
C ARG A 395 -7.85 4.05 8.16
N VAL A 396 -8.84 4.52 7.41
CA VAL A 396 -9.44 5.87 7.54
C VAL A 396 -9.89 6.23 8.96
N ASP A 397 -10.38 5.23 9.73
CA ASP A 397 -10.85 5.41 11.11
C ASP A 397 -9.82 5.03 12.17
N GLU A 398 -8.55 4.79 11.78
CA GLU A 398 -7.50 4.45 12.73
C GLU A 398 -7.48 5.49 13.85
N ASN A 399 -7.49 6.79 13.52
CA ASN A 399 -7.71 7.87 14.49
C ASN A 399 -8.49 9.04 13.87
N ILE A 400 -9.22 9.79 14.71
CA ILE A 400 -10.10 10.90 14.28
C ILE A 400 -9.39 12.04 13.53
N ALA A 401 -8.09 12.25 13.75
CA ALA A 401 -7.32 13.26 13.03
C ALA A 401 -7.05 12.83 11.58
N LEU A 402 -6.72 11.56 11.36
CA LEU A 402 -6.60 10.97 10.03
C LEU A 402 -7.94 11.03 9.28
N THR A 403 -9.04 10.61 9.92
CA THR A 403 -10.39 10.69 9.35
C THR A 403 -10.78 12.11 8.92
N SER A 404 -10.35 13.11 9.70
CA SER A 404 -10.55 14.53 9.38
C SER A 404 -9.81 14.95 8.10
N ILE A 405 -8.60 14.45 7.89
CA ILE A 405 -7.82 14.71 6.66
C ILE A 405 -8.49 14.02 5.46
N HIS A 406 -8.89 12.75 5.57
CA HIS A 406 -9.65 12.06 4.51
C HIS A 406 -10.92 12.84 4.13
N THR A 407 -11.69 13.29 5.12
CA THR A 407 -12.90 14.08 4.90
C THR A 407 -12.59 15.38 4.16
N MET A 408 -11.53 16.09 4.55
CA MET A 408 -11.11 17.34 3.91
C MET A 408 -10.73 17.12 2.43
N PHE A 409 -10.00 16.07 2.09
CA PHE A 409 -9.60 15.78 0.71
C PHE A 409 -10.77 15.24 -0.13
N MET A 410 -11.71 14.47 0.44
CA MET A 410 -12.96 14.11 -0.25
C MET A 410 -13.77 15.37 -0.61
N ARG A 411 -13.91 16.31 0.32
CA ARG A 411 -14.57 17.61 0.05
C ARG A 411 -13.87 18.38 -1.07
N GLU A 412 -12.54 18.40 -1.08
CA GLU A 412 -11.78 19.10 -2.14
C GLU A 412 -12.01 18.48 -3.52
N HIS A 413 -12.10 17.15 -3.63
CA HIS A 413 -12.50 16.51 -4.89
C HIS A 413 -13.86 17.01 -5.36
N ASN A 414 -14.89 16.95 -4.50
CA ASN A 414 -16.23 17.38 -4.86
C ASN A 414 -16.29 18.88 -5.19
N ARG A 415 -15.51 19.72 -4.50
CA ARG A 415 -15.36 21.15 -4.81
C ARG A 415 -14.76 21.37 -6.20
N LEU A 416 -13.68 20.65 -6.53
CA LEU A 416 -13.03 20.72 -7.84
C LEU A 416 -13.95 20.25 -8.96
N ALA A 417 -14.60 19.09 -8.80
CA ALA A 417 -15.52 18.55 -9.79
C ALA A 417 -16.68 19.52 -10.09
N ARG A 418 -17.28 20.12 -9.05
CA ARG A 418 -18.33 21.15 -9.20
C ARG A 418 -17.82 22.40 -9.93
N ALA A 419 -16.61 22.86 -9.60
CA ALA A 419 -16.02 24.02 -10.25
C ALA A 419 -15.68 23.74 -11.72
N LEU A 420 -15.11 22.58 -12.02
CA LEU A 420 -14.79 22.15 -13.38
C LEU A 420 -16.04 21.96 -14.23
N ARG A 421 -17.14 21.44 -13.67
CA ARG A 421 -18.44 21.34 -14.38
C ARG A 421 -18.96 22.71 -14.81
N ARG A 422 -18.79 23.75 -13.98
CA ARG A 422 -19.20 25.12 -14.33
C ARG A 422 -18.32 25.72 -15.44
N LEU A 423 -17.03 25.41 -15.42
CA LEU A 423 -16.07 25.90 -16.41
C LEU A 423 -16.14 25.15 -17.74
N ASN A 424 -16.50 23.87 -17.70
CA ASN A 424 -16.60 22.97 -18.84
C ASN A 424 -17.94 22.20 -18.80
N PRO A 425 -19.07 22.84 -19.14
CA PRO A 425 -20.38 22.19 -19.11
C PRO A 425 -20.48 20.93 -19.99
N GLN A 426 -19.66 20.86 -21.04
CA GLN A 426 -19.57 19.77 -22.00
C GLN A 426 -18.86 18.51 -21.48
N TRP A 427 -18.15 18.58 -20.35
CA TRP A 427 -17.49 17.38 -19.81
C TRP A 427 -18.49 16.40 -19.22
N ASP A 428 -18.28 15.12 -19.48
CA ASP A 428 -19.04 14.04 -18.84
C ASP A 428 -18.57 13.79 -17.39
N ALA A 429 -19.30 12.93 -16.68
CA ALA A 429 -19.03 12.59 -15.29
C ALA A 429 -17.65 11.95 -15.10
N ASP A 430 -17.22 11.10 -16.03
CA ASP A 430 -15.92 10.43 -15.99
C ASP A 430 -14.78 11.43 -16.17
N THR A 431 -14.89 12.37 -17.11
CA THR A 431 -13.89 13.42 -17.33
C THR A 431 -13.79 14.32 -16.11
N LEU A 432 -14.91 14.72 -15.50
CA LEU A 432 -14.92 15.53 -14.28
C LEU A 432 -14.23 14.81 -13.11
N TYR A 433 -14.57 13.54 -12.89
CA TYR A 433 -13.93 12.72 -11.86
C TYR A 433 -12.42 12.60 -12.11
N GLN A 434 -12.00 12.29 -13.34
CA GLN A 434 -10.59 12.08 -13.67
C GLN A 434 -9.76 13.37 -13.64
N GLU A 435 -10.30 14.50 -14.10
CA GLU A 435 -9.59 15.80 -14.03
C GLU A 435 -9.48 16.29 -12.58
N ALA A 436 -10.53 16.15 -11.77
CA ALA A 436 -10.45 16.45 -10.33
C ALA A 436 -9.44 15.53 -9.64
N ARG A 437 -9.46 14.22 -9.92
CA ARG A 437 -8.47 13.24 -9.44
C ARG A 437 -7.05 13.59 -9.85
N LYS A 438 -6.85 14.02 -11.08
CA LYS A 438 -5.54 14.40 -11.62
C LYS A 438 -4.98 15.66 -10.94
N ILE A 439 -5.81 16.69 -10.74
CA ILE A 439 -5.42 17.90 -9.98
C ILE A 439 -5.06 17.54 -8.54
N MET A 440 -5.87 16.71 -7.89
CA MET A 440 -5.65 16.25 -6.52
C MET A 440 -4.34 15.46 -6.38
N GLY A 441 -4.02 14.58 -7.33
CA GLY A 441 -2.73 13.90 -7.41
C GLY A 441 -1.57 14.90 -7.50
N ALA A 442 -1.69 15.94 -8.34
CA ALA A 442 -0.67 16.99 -8.43
C ALA A 442 -0.53 17.81 -7.14
N TYR A 443 -1.62 18.09 -6.42
CA TYR A 443 -1.57 18.74 -5.11
C TYR A 443 -0.71 17.95 -4.13
N THR A 444 -0.96 16.65 -3.98
CA THR A 444 -0.18 15.83 -3.03
C THR A 444 1.30 15.79 -3.41
N GLN A 445 1.62 15.67 -4.71
CA GLN A 445 3.00 15.70 -5.21
C GLN A 445 3.71 17.01 -4.85
N VAL A 446 3.03 18.16 -5.00
CA VAL A 446 3.53 19.48 -4.60
C VAL A 446 3.73 19.56 -3.09
N PHE A 447 2.73 19.19 -2.29
CA PHE A 447 2.80 19.29 -0.82
C PHE A 447 3.91 18.42 -0.25
N VAL A 448 4.02 17.19 -0.74
CA VAL A 448 5.02 16.24 -0.25
C VAL A 448 6.43 16.75 -0.55
N PHE A 449 6.73 17.09 -1.80
CA PHE A 449 8.10 17.45 -2.20
C PHE A 449 8.52 18.86 -1.77
N ARG A 450 7.60 19.83 -1.79
CA ARG A 450 7.94 21.22 -1.50
C ARG A 450 7.76 21.58 -0.03
N HIS A 451 6.76 21.01 0.65
CA HIS A 451 6.33 21.49 1.97
C HIS A 451 6.55 20.48 3.09
N TYR A 452 6.58 19.17 2.80
CA TYR A 452 6.73 18.13 3.82
C TYR A 452 8.16 17.58 3.91
N LEU A 453 8.70 17.01 2.83
CA LEU A 453 10.02 16.34 2.82
C LEU A 453 11.18 17.22 3.32
N PRO A 454 11.24 18.55 3.05
CA PRO A 454 12.28 19.40 3.62
C PRO A 454 12.33 19.40 5.16
N HIS A 455 11.20 19.15 5.82
CA HIS A 455 11.10 19.07 7.28
C HIS A 455 11.49 17.69 7.82
N ILE A 456 11.49 16.67 6.96
CA ILE A 456 11.83 15.28 7.31
C ILE A 456 13.31 15.01 7.03
N VAL A 457 13.74 15.07 5.77
CA VAL A 457 15.10 14.67 5.36
C VAL A 457 16.12 15.81 5.44
N GLY A 458 15.67 17.03 5.70
CA GLY A 458 16.49 18.23 5.84
C GLY A 458 16.92 18.85 4.49
N PRO A 459 17.34 20.13 4.51
CA PRO A 459 17.71 20.87 3.30
C PRO A 459 18.90 20.27 2.55
N ASP A 460 19.86 19.67 3.25
CA ASP A 460 21.08 19.11 2.63
C ASP A 460 20.74 17.91 1.73
N THR A 461 19.86 17.02 2.20
CA THR A 461 19.34 15.90 1.41
C THR A 461 18.42 16.38 0.29
N MET A 462 17.59 17.39 0.55
CA MET A 462 16.75 18.00 -0.50
C MET A 462 17.60 18.55 -1.63
N ALA A 463 18.64 19.35 -1.34
CA ALA A 463 19.50 19.94 -2.35
C ALA A 463 20.27 18.88 -3.16
N ARG A 464 20.79 17.85 -2.47
CA ARG A 464 21.65 16.83 -3.09
C ARG A 464 20.89 15.77 -3.90
N GLN A 465 19.68 15.38 -3.49
CA GLN A 465 19.00 14.20 -4.05
C GLN A 465 17.59 14.48 -4.56
N LEU A 466 16.82 15.33 -3.88
CA LEU A 466 15.41 15.59 -4.16
C LEU A 466 15.14 16.98 -4.76
N GLY A 467 16.18 17.66 -5.24
CA GLY A 467 16.12 19.01 -5.78
C GLY A 467 15.34 19.07 -7.10
N ARG A 468 15.95 19.68 -8.14
CA ARG A 468 15.31 19.80 -9.46
C ARG A 468 14.89 18.43 -10.00
N TYR A 469 13.67 18.34 -10.55
CA TYR A 469 13.18 17.13 -11.20
C TYR A 469 13.93 16.90 -12.53
N PRO A 470 14.59 15.74 -12.73
CA PRO A 470 15.36 15.49 -13.95
C PRO A 470 14.51 14.98 -15.12
N GLY A 471 13.22 14.68 -14.91
CA GLY A 471 12.36 14.05 -15.90
C GLY A 471 12.01 12.59 -15.55
N TYR A 472 11.08 12.02 -16.31
CA TYR A 472 10.66 10.63 -16.19
C TYR A 472 11.69 9.69 -16.84
N ASP A 473 12.08 8.63 -16.13
CA ASP A 473 12.92 7.56 -16.65
C ASP A 473 12.20 6.21 -16.51
N LYS A 474 11.86 5.62 -17.65
CA LYS A 474 11.18 4.30 -17.76
C LYS A 474 12.03 3.12 -17.25
N LYS A 475 13.32 3.30 -16.98
CA LYS A 475 14.22 2.28 -16.43
C LYS A 475 14.23 2.26 -14.90
N ILE A 476 13.72 3.31 -14.26
CA ILE A 476 13.65 3.37 -12.80
C ILE A 476 12.48 2.52 -12.31
N ASP A 477 12.76 1.63 -11.36
CA ASP A 477 11.73 0.91 -10.59
C ASP A 477 11.13 1.85 -9.54
N PRO A 478 9.85 2.26 -9.68
CA PRO A 478 9.15 3.10 -8.72
C PRO A 478 8.57 2.29 -7.55
N SER A 479 8.63 0.96 -7.55
CA SER A 479 8.00 0.14 -6.53
C SER A 479 8.49 0.51 -5.13
N ILE A 480 7.61 0.42 -4.13
CA ILE A 480 7.98 0.71 -2.74
C ILE A 480 8.94 -0.37 -2.23
N ALA A 481 10.05 0.06 -1.62
CA ALA A 481 11.01 -0.84 -1.03
C ALA A 481 10.52 -1.37 0.32
N ASN A 482 10.77 -2.65 0.58
CA ASN A 482 10.32 -3.28 1.82
C ASN A 482 10.89 -2.56 3.07
N VAL A 483 12.15 -2.11 3.02
CA VAL A 483 12.77 -1.34 4.11
C VAL A 483 12.12 0.03 4.32
N PHE A 484 11.58 0.66 3.27
CA PHE A 484 10.89 1.93 3.39
C PHE A 484 9.57 1.75 4.16
N ALA A 485 8.72 0.83 3.69
CA ALA A 485 7.40 0.56 4.26
C ALA A 485 7.45 -0.03 5.67
N THR A 486 8.43 -0.89 5.93
CA THR A 486 8.49 -1.67 7.16
C THR A 486 9.33 -1.02 8.25
N ALA A 487 10.25 -0.12 7.88
CA ALA A 487 11.15 0.53 8.83
C ALA A 487 11.26 2.04 8.64
N ALA A 488 11.83 2.52 7.53
CA ALA A 488 12.28 3.90 7.43
C ALA A 488 11.14 4.92 7.60
N TYR A 489 9.99 4.69 6.95
CA TYR A 489 8.88 5.64 7.00
C TYR A 489 8.05 5.56 8.29
N ARG A 490 8.28 4.50 9.10
CA ARG A 490 7.70 4.34 10.44
C ARG A 490 8.43 5.12 11.53
N PHE A 491 9.37 5.99 11.18
CA PHE A 491 9.99 6.93 12.12
C PHE A 491 8.93 7.82 12.80
N ALA A 492 7.85 8.12 12.07
CA ALA A 492 6.78 9.00 12.51
C ALA A 492 6.05 8.50 13.77
N HIS A 493 6.09 7.19 14.07
CA HIS A 493 5.54 6.64 15.31
C HIS A 493 6.13 7.27 16.58
N LEU A 494 7.35 7.81 16.52
CA LEU A 494 7.99 8.50 17.65
C LEU A 494 7.72 10.01 17.68
N ALA A 495 6.98 10.52 16.69
CA ALA A 495 6.57 11.92 16.55
C ALA A 495 5.06 12.13 16.85
N ILE A 496 4.35 11.07 17.28
CA ILE A 496 2.93 11.12 17.66
C ILE A 496 2.78 11.64 19.08
N GLN A 497 1.89 12.62 19.27
CA GLN A 497 1.55 13.15 20.59
C GLN A 497 0.62 12.19 21.36
N PRO A 498 0.68 12.17 22.71
CA PRO A 498 -0.22 11.35 23.53
C PRO A 498 -1.66 11.89 23.54
N MET A 499 -1.90 13.09 22.99
CA MET A 499 -3.20 13.76 22.90
C MET A 499 -3.46 14.27 21.47
N LEU A 500 -4.68 14.15 20.99
CA LEU A 500 -5.18 14.85 19.81
C LEU A 500 -5.89 16.14 20.25
N SER A 501 -5.31 17.27 19.85
CA SER A 501 -5.83 18.57 20.28
C SER A 501 -7.06 18.99 19.50
N ARG A 502 -8.03 19.58 20.21
CA ARG A 502 -9.23 20.19 19.62
C ARG A 502 -9.31 21.65 20.04
N LEU A 503 -9.28 22.55 19.05
CA LEU A 503 -9.21 23.98 19.31
C LEU A 503 -10.44 24.74 18.78
N ASP A 504 -10.86 25.76 19.51
CA ASP A 504 -11.91 26.70 19.08
C ASP A 504 -11.44 27.63 17.95
N SER A 505 -12.32 28.52 17.50
CA SER A 505 -12.03 29.50 16.44
C SER A 505 -10.94 30.52 16.80
N ASN A 506 -10.59 30.65 18.09
CA ASN A 506 -9.52 31.50 18.61
C ASN A 506 -8.22 30.71 18.86
N TYR A 507 -8.13 29.46 18.40
CA TYR A 507 -6.99 28.57 18.63
C TYR A 507 -6.72 28.30 20.13
N ARG A 508 -7.74 28.38 20.96
CA ARG A 508 -7.71 27.97 22.38
C ARG A 508 -8.33 26.58 22.53
N GLU A 509 -8.10 25.96 23.69
CA GLU A 509 -8.73 24.67 24.00
C GLU A 509 -10.25 24.74 23.85
N HIS A 510 -10.84 23.79 23.11
CA HIS A 510 -12.26 23.87 22.78
C HIS A 510 -13.13 23.52 24.00
N ALA A 511 -13.83 24.53 24.54
CA ALA A 511 -14.59 24.40 25.80
C ALA A 511 -15.61 23.26 25.83
N LYS A 512 -16.33 23.02 24.73
CA LYS A 512 -17.33 21.93 24.64
C LYS A 512 -16.75 20.57 24.23
N PHE A 513 -15.59 20.56 23.57
CA PHE A 513 -15.03 19.39 22.90
C PHE A 513 -13.52 19.33 23.18
N PRO A 514 -13.11 19.03 24.42
CA PRO A 514 -11.71 19.14 24.85
C PRO A 514 -10.79 18.14 24.15
N SER A 515 -9.49 18.37 24.15
CA SER A 515 -8.49 17.46 23.58
C SER A 515 -8.65 16.03 24.09
N VAL A 516 -8.46 15.06 23.20
CA VAL A 516 -8.73 13.65 23.48
C VAL A 516 -7.41 12.90 23.63
N PRO A 517 -7.23 12.09 24.70
CA PRO A 517 -6.10 11.17 24.77
C PRO A 517 -6.07 10.24 23.56
N LEU A 518 -4.91 10.05 22.94
CA LEU A 518 -4.78 9.31 21.69
C LEU A 518 -5.40 7.91 21.78
N PHE A 519 -5.16 7.21 22.88
CA PHE A 519 -5.72 5.88 23.10
C PHE A 519 -7.27 5.88 23.08
N LYS A 520 -7.94 6.97 23.47
CA LYS A 520 -9.41 7.19 23.40
C LYS A 520 -9.91 7.74 22.05
N ALA A 521 -9.01 7.98 21.11
CA ALA A 521 -9.31 8.57 19.81
C ALA A 521 -9.26 7.54 18.66
N PHE A 522 -8.77 6.33 18.91
CA PHE A 522 -8.77 5.26 17.92
C PHE A 522 -10.18 4.73 17.66
N PHE A 523 -10.58 4.56 16.40
CA PHE A 523 -11.89 3.99 15.99
C PHE A 523 -13.10 4.64 16.67
N THR A 524 -13.10 5.98 16.75
CA THR A 524 -14.17 6.78 17.36
C THR A 524 -14.77 7.81 16.39
N PRO A 525 -15.24 7.41 15.18
CA PRO A 525 -15.80 8.34 14.19
C PRO A 525 -17.02 9.11 14.72
N TRP A 526 -17.70 8.56 15.73
CA TRP A 526 -18.79 9.25 16.42
C TRP A 526 -18.39 10.62 16.99
N ARG A 527 -17.10 10.86 17.28
CA ARG A 527 -16.61 12.17 17.72
C ARG A 527 -16.69 13.21 16.60
N LEU A 528 -16.49 12.82 15.34
CA LEU A 528 -16.69 13.73 14.21
C LEU A 528 -18.17 14.06 14.04
N VAL A 529 -19.04 13.06 14.21
CA VAL A 529 -20.49 13.21 14.04
C VAL A 529 -21.13 14.03 15.17
N PHE A 530 -20.75 13.78 16.42
CA PHE A 530 -21.42 14.34 17.61
C PHE A 530 -20.57 15.32 18.43
N GLU A 531 -19.25 15.43 18.18
CA GLU A 531 -18.34 16.29 18.97
C GLU A 531 -17.61 17.34 18.13
N GLY A 532 -18.34 18.04 17.24
CA GLY A 532 -17.88 19.29 16.63
C GLY A 532 -17.24 19.21 15.25
N GLY A 533 -17.39 18.09 14.53
CA GLY A 533 -16.90 17.96 13.16
C GLY A 533 -15.36 17.93 13.07
N ILE A 534 -14.85 18.27 11.88
CA ILE A 534 -13.39 18.21 11.62
C ILE A 534 -12.66 19.50 12.01
N ASP A 535 -13.37 20.63 12.08
CA ASP A 535 -12.81 21.96 12.31
C ASP A 535 -11.90 22.06 13.55
N PRO A 536 -12.33 21.60 14.76
CA PRO A 536 -11.49 21.69 15.94
C PRO A 536 -10.21 20.86 15.84
N LEU A 537 -10.28 19.70 15.17
CA LEU A 537 -9.14 18.81 14.97
C LEU A 537 -8.14 19.42 13.98
N ILE A 538 -8.60 19.94 12.84
CA ILE A 538 -7.72 20.61 11.87
C ILE A 538 -7.02 21.82 12.51
N ARG A 539 -7.72 22.64 13.31
CA ARG A 539 -7.08 23.71 14.10
C ARG A 539 -6.05 23.16 15.08
N GLY A 540 -6.34 22.06 15.76
CA GLY A 540 -5.40 21.37 16.65
C GLY A 540 -4.13 20.92 15.93
N LEU A 541 -4.27 20.32 14.74
CA LEU A 541 -3.14 19.83 13.95
C LEU A 541 -2.19 20.95 13.53
N VAL A 542 -2.70 22.14 13.18
CA VAL A 542 -1.86 23.27 12.73
C VAL A 542 -1.53 24.27 13.86
N GLY A 543 -2.21 24.17 15.00
CA GLY A 543 -2.08 25.07 16.14
C GLY A 543 -1.21 24.53 17.27
N ARG A 544 -1.01 23.20 17.35
CA ARG A 544 -0.22 22.55 18.40
C ARG A 544 1.04 21.88 17.84
N PRO A 545 2.11 21.75 18.65
CA PRO A 545 3.34 21.13 18.23
C PRO A 545 3.23 19.61 18.03
N ALA A 546 4.03 19.08 17.12
CA ALA A 546 4.31 17.65 17.07
C ALA A 546 5.09 17.19 18.30
N LYS A 547 5.17 15.87 18.53
CA LYS A 547 6.15 15.33 19.48
C LYS A 547 7.53 15.33 18.82
N LEU A 548 8.55 15.72 19.57
CA LEU A 548 9.95 15.55 19.20
C LEU A 548 10.43 14.16 19.67
N ASN A 549 11.01 13.37 18.78
CA ASN A 549 11.71 12.15 19.20
C ASN A 549 13.01 12.52 19.91
N THR A 550 13.28 11.91 21.06
CA THR A 550 14.55 12.03 21.78
C THR A 550 15.05 10.64 22.16
N GLN A 551 16.37 10.49 22.30
CA GLN A 551 17.02 9.19 22.52
C GLN A 551 16.75 8.56 23.90
N ASP A 552 16.20 9.34 24.82
CA ASP A 552 15.83 8.99 26.19
C ASP A 552 14.31 8.89 26.39
N HIS A 553 13.51 9.50 25.51
CA HIS A 553 12.05 9.56 25.58
C HIS A 553 11.41 9.30 24.20
N MET A 554 11.57 8.06 23.70
CA MET A 554 11.16 7.68 22.34
C MET A 554 9.65 7.51 22.16
N MET A 555 9.00 6.54 22.80
CA MET A 555 7.62 6.13 22.48
C MET A 555 6.65 6.32 23.64
N VAL A 556 5.57 7.07 23.39
CA VAL A 556 4.51 7.37 24.36
C VAL A 556 3.73 6.11 24.78
N ASP A 557 3.20 6.12 26.00
CA ASP A 557 2.48 4.97 26.55
C ASP A 557 1.19 4.67 25.76
N ALA A 558 0.57 5.67 25.13
CA ALA A 558 -0.57 5.49 24.24
C ALA A 558 -0.30 4.51 23.08
N LEU A 559 0.96 4.38 22.64
CA LEU A 559 1.37 3.49 21.54
C LEU A 559 2.16 2.26 22.02
N ARG A 560 2.83 2.34 23.17
CA ARG A 560 3.65 1.26 23.71
C ARG A 560 2.88 0.35 24.67
N GLU A 561 1.93 0.90 25.42
CA GLU A 561 1.21 0.18 26.50
C GLU A 561 -0.30 0.20 26.37
N ARG A 562 -0.86 1.08 25.52
CA ARG A 562 -2.31 1.27 25.38
C ARG A 562 -2.77 1.30 23.92
N LEU A 563 -1.96 0.77 23.00
CA LEU A 563 -2.34 0.72 21.59
C LEU A 563 -3.64 -0.07 21.46
N PHE A 564 -4.68 0.60 20.95
CA PHE A 564 -6.01 0.06 20.73
C PHE A 564 -6.72 -0.50 21.99
N GLN A 565 -6.32 -0.09 23.19
CA GLN A 565 -6.86 -0.59 24.46
C GLN A 565 -8.40 -0.57 24.57
N PHE A 566 -9.12 0.36 23.95
CA PHE A 566 -10.59 0.41 24.06
C PHE A 566 -11.32 -0.49 23.08
N VAL A 567 -10.63 -0.93 22.03
CA VAL A 567 -11.14 -1.87 21.04
C VAL A 567 -10.58 -3.28 21.29
N GLN A 568 -9.63 -3.44 22.22
CA GLN A 568 -8.90 -4.67 22.51
C GLN A 568 -8.86 -5.01 24.02
N HIS A 569 -9.05 -6.28 24.39
CA HIS A 569 -8.85 -6.77 25.77
C HIS A 569 -7.40 -6.66 26.31
N LEU A 570 -6.39 -6.66 25.42
CA LEU A 570 -4.96 -6.62 25.68
C LEU A 570 -4.41 -5.46 24.86
N ALA A 571 -3.84 -4.47 25.53
CA ALA A 571 -3.16 -3.40 24.82
C ALA A 571 -1.88 -3.91 24.14
N LEU A 572 -1.70 -3.53 22.89
CA LEU A 572 -0.51 -3.88 22.11
C LEU A 572 0.65 -2.92 22.37
N ASP A 573 1.80 -3.24 21.78
CA ASP A 573 3.01 -2.42 21.79
C ASP A 573 3.49 -2.19 20.34
N LEU A 574 3.34 -0.95 19.86
CA LEU A 574 3.70 -0.58 18.49
C LEU A 574 5.19 -0.72 18.19
N GLY A 575 6.06 -0.43 19.17
CA GLY A 575 7.51 -0.56 19.01
C GLY A 575 7.91 -2.03 18.83
N SER A 576 7.36 -2.89 19.68
CA SER A 576 7.53 -4.34 19.58
C SER A 576 7.01 -4.87 18.23
N LEU A 577 5.83 -4.42 17.79
CA LEU A 577 5.25 -4.78 16.49
C LEU A 577 6.12 -4.34 15.30
N ASN A 578 6.74 -3.16 15.35
CA ASN A 578 7.63 -2.69 14.28
C ASN A 578 8.87 -3.57 14.14
N MET A 579 9.52 -3.91 15.25
CA MET A 579 10.69 -4.79 15.25
C MET A 579 10.32 -6.22 14.83
N GLN A 580 9.21 -6.76 15.36
CA GLN A 580 8.71 -8.10 14.97
C GLN A 580 8.38 -8.15 13.47
N ARG A 581 7.76 -7.10 12.93
CA ARG A 581 7.44 -6.99 11.49
C ARG A 581 8.71 -6.92 10.64
N GLY A 582 9.74 -6.19 11.09
CA GLY A 582 11.04 -6.16 10.41
C GLY A 582 11.67 -7.56 10.29
N ARG A 583 11.51 -8.40 11.32
CA ARG A 583 11.97 -9.79 11.33
C ARG A 583 11.10 -10.71 10.46
N ASP A 584 9.78 -10.52 10.49
CA ASP A 584 8.82 -11.19 9.60
C ASP A 584 9.09 -10.92 8.11
N HIS A 585 9.49 -9.69 7.78
CA HIS A 585 9.83 -9.29 6.41
C HIS A 585 11.29 -9.64 6.03
N GLY A 586 12.04 -10.30 6.90
CA GLY A 586 13.43 -10.69 6.64
C GLY A 586 14.34 -9.49 6.35
N LEU A 587 14.16 -8.36 7.04
CA LEU A 587 15.03 -7.20 6.83
C LEU A 587 16.45 -7.46 7.35
N PRO A 588 17.49 -7.09 6.58
CA PRO A 588 18.86 -7.03 7.08
C PRO A 588 18.98 -6.09 8.28
N GLY A 589 19.96 -6.36 9.14
CA GLY A 589 20.24 -5.53 10.32
C GLY A 589 20.81 -4.16 9.98
N TYR A 590 20.88 -3.30 10.99
CA TYR A 590 21.24 -1.88 10.88
C TYR A 590 22.50 -1.60 10.04
N ASN A 591 23.61 -2.31 10.28
CA ASN A 591 24.87 -2.05 9.56
C ASN A 591 24.79 -2.36 8.06
N ALA A 592 23.95 -3.30 7.63
CA ALA A 592 23.78 -3.58 6.20
C ALA A 592 23.18 -2.36 5.48
N TRP A 593 22.23 -1.68 6.13
CA TRP A 593 21.60 -0.49 5.59
C TRP A 593 22.47 0.77 5.72
N ARG A 594 23.28 0.88 6.79
CA ARG A 594 24.35 1.88 6.86
C ARG A 594 25.30 1.74 5.66
N LYS A 595 25.78 0.52 5.39
CA LYS A 595 26.66 0.24 4.25
C LYS A 595 26.00 0.61 2.92
N PHE A 596 24.73 0.25 2.72
CA PHE A 596 23.95 0.62 1.53
C PHE A 596 23.94 2.14 1.28
N CYS A 597 23.81 2.92 2.35
CA CYS A 597 23.79 4.38 2.29
C CYS A 597 25.18 5.04 2.23
N GLY A 598 26.26 4.28 2.08
CA GLY A 598 27.63 4.83 2.08
C GLY A 598 28.05 5.41 3.43
N LEU A 599 27.45 4.92 4.51
CA LEU A 599 27.60 5.43 5.85
C LEU A 599 28.49 4.51 6.70
N SER A 600 29.12 5.04 7.74
CA SER A 600 29.98 4.25 8.64
C SER A 600 29.23 3.08 9.29
N THR A 601 29.90 1.93 9.40
CA THR A 601 29.38 0.67 9.96
C THR A 601 30.08 0.36 11.30
N PRO A 602 29.54 0.79 12.45
CA PRO A 602 30.19 0.58 13.74
C PRO A 602 30.27 -0.92 14.06
N THR A 603 31.42 -1.39 14.58
CA THR A 603 31.63 -2.80 14.97
C THR A 603 31.61 -3.02 16.47
N ASN A 604 31.74 -1.96 17.27
CA ASN A 604 31.80 -2.01 18.73
C ASN A 604 31.07 -0.83 19.39
N GLN A 605 31.03 -0.84 20.73
CA GLN A 605 30.33 0.17 21.53
C GLN A 605 30.85 1.60 21.32
N ALA A 606 32.17 1.78 21.25
CA ALA A 606 32.77 3.10 21.10
C ALA A 606 32.40 3.72 19.75
N GLN A 607 32.48 2.93 18.67
CA GLN A 607 32.10 3.38 17.33
C GLN A 607 30.59 3.63 17.23
N LEU A 608 29.75 2.78 17.82
CA LEU A 608 28.30 3.00 17.85
C LEU A 608 27.95 4.27 18.64
N ALA A 609 28.64 4.53 19.74
CA ALA A 609 28.46 5.74 20.53
C ALA A 609 28.78 7.02 19.74
N VAL A 610 29.78 6.99 18.85
CA VAL A 610 30.09 8.09 17.92
C VAL A 610 28.93 8.29 16.93
N VAL A 611 28.43 7.21 16.31
CA VAL A 611 27.33 7.29 15.33
C VAL A 611 26.05 7.83 15.97
N LEU A 612 25.72 7.35 17.17
CA LEU A 612 24.52 7.78 17.90
C LEU A 612 24.71 9.11 18.63
N ASN A 613 25.94 9.63 18.71
CA ASN A 613 26.30 10.71 19.64
C ASN A 613 25.80 10.46 21.07
N ASN A 614 25.84 9.20 21.52
CA ASN A 614 25.25 8.78 22.80
C ASN A 614 25.89 7.48 23.31
N LYS A 615 26.77 7.60 24.31
CA LYS A 615 27.50 6.47 24.90
C LYS A 615 26.57 5.52 25.67
N ASP A 616 25.59 6.07 26.39
CA ASP A 616 24.67 5.25 27.19
C ASP A 616 23.73 4.42 26.32
N LEU A 617 23.11 5.06 25.31
CA LEU A 617 22.23 4.36 24.38
C LEU A 617 22.98 3.26 23.60
N ALA A 618 24.19 3.55 23.13
CA ALA A 618 25.03 2.55 22.46
C ALA A 618 25.31 1.34 23.37
N ARG A 619 25.65 1.58 24.64
CA ARG A 619 25.86 0.52 25.65
C ARG A 619 24.59 -0.29 25.89
N ARG A 620 23.43 0.37 26.07
CA ARG A 620 22.14 -0.32 26.29
C ARG A 620 21.72 -1.17 25.09
N LEU A 621 21.90 -0.66 23.86
CA LEU A 621 21.61 -1.42 22.64
C LEU A 621 22.52 -2.63 22.50
N LEU A 622 23.83 -2.50 22.72
CA LEU A 622 24.75 -3.65 22.62
C LEU A 622 24.58 -4.67 23.73
N LYS A 623 24.14 -4.26 24.92
CA LYS A 623 23.74 -5.19 25.97
C LYS A 623 22.60 -6.12 25.52
N LEU A 624 21.73 -5.66 24.61
CA LEU A 624 20.59 -6.44 24.09
C LEU A 624 20.93 -7.19 22.80
N TYR A 625 21.62 -6.55 21.86
CA TYR A 625 21.84 -7.09 20.51
C TYR A 625 23.20 -7.78 20.32
N GLY A 626 24.15 -7.60 21.25
CA GLY A 626 25.52 -8.09 21.17
C GLY A 626 26.41 -7.31 20.18
N THR A 627 25.93 -7.05 18.97
CA THR A 627 26.64 -6.34 17.90
C THR A 627 25.74 -5.33 17.18
N PRO A 628 26.28 -4.18 16.70
CA PRO A 628 25.48 -3.22 15.92
C PRO A 628 24.86 -3.82 14.66
N ALA A 629 25.48 -4.87 14.10
CA ALA A 629 24.96 -5.56 12.92
C ALA A 629 23.62 -6.28 13.14
N ASN A 630 23.28 -6.60 14.39
CA ASN A 630 22.03 -7.28 14.75
C ASN A 630 20.89 -6.33 15.10
N ILE A 631 21.16 -5.03 15.28
CA ILE A 631 20.13 -4.05 15.63
C ILE A 631 19.07 -4.05 14.51
N ASP A 632 17.81 -4.23 14.87
CA ASP A 632 16.68 -4.16 13.93
C ASP A 632 16.70 -2.77 13.26
N VAL A 633 16.63 -2.71 11.92
CA VAL A 633 16.85 -1.46 11.17
C VAL A 633 15.91 -0.31 11.60
N TRP A 634 14.68 -0.62 12.00
CA TRP A 634 13.77 0.38 12.57
C TRP A 634 14.36 1.02 13.83
N MET A 635 14.78 0.19 14.79
CA MET A 635 15.37 0.63 16.07
C MET A 635 16.68 1.40 15.85
N GLY A 636 17.54 0.91 14.96
CA GLY A 636 18.81 1.58 14.64
C GLY A 636 18.60 2.96 14.00
N GLY A 637 17.69 3.05 13.03
CA GLY A 637 17.42 4.31 12.32
C GLY A 637 16.75 5.39 13.17
N VAL A 638 15.82 5.02 14.07
CA VAL A 638 15.19 5.98 15.00
C VAL A 638 16.08 6.40 16.17
N ALA A 639 17.14 5.63 16.45
CA ALA A 639 18.13 5.95 17.47
C ALA A 639 19.17 6.98 17.00
N GLU A 640 19.34 7.19 15.70
CA GLU A 640 20.28 8.17 15.16
C GLU A 640 19.85 9.61 15.47
N PRO A 641 20.79 10.52 15.78
CA PRO A 641 20.48 11.93 15.96
C PRO A 641 19.98 12.53 14.63
N PHE A 642 19.06 13.50 14.72
CA PHE A 642 18.48 14.12 13.54
C PHE A 642 19.52 14.85 12.69
N VAL A 643 19.38 14.75 11.36
CA VAL A 643 20.07 15.62 10.42
C VAL A 643 19.62 17.08 10.61
N ARG A 644 20.48 18.02 10.22
CA ARG A 644 20.18 19.46 10.31
C ARG A 644 18.85 19.78 9.64
N GLY A 645 17.94 20.41 10.38
CA GLY A 645 16.61 20.82 9.89
C GLY A 645 15.59 19.68 9.69
N GLY A 646 16.03 18.42 9.67
CA GLY A 646 15.19 17.24 9.50
C GLY A 646 14.63 16.67 10.80
N ARG A 647 13.88 15.56 10.68
CA ARG A 647 13.30 14.76 11.78
C ARG A 647 13.60 13.28 11.68
N VAL A 648 14.65 12.94 10.94
CA VAL A 648 15.24 11.60 10.88
C VAL A 648 16.75 11.69 10.93
N GLY A 649 17.41 10.60 11.35
CA GLY A 649 18.86 10.49 11.28
C GLY A 649 19.38 10.21 9.85
N PRO A 650 20.70 10.27 9.64
CA PRO A 650 21.33 10.08 8.33
C PRO A 650 20.87 8.83 7.56
N LEU A 651 20.70 7.69 8.24
CA LEU A 651 20.26 6.45 7.60
C LEU A 651 18.86 6.59 7.00
N PHE A 652 17.90 7.06 7.79
CA PHE A 652 16.54 7.23 7.32
C PHE A 652 16.40 8.40 6.35
N ALA A 653 17.21 9.45 6.47
CA ALA A 653 17.26 10.50 5.44
C ALA A 653 17.63 9.91 4.07
N CYS A 654 18.65 9.03 4.02
CA CYS A 654 19.05 8.32 2.81
C CYS A 654 17.93 7.42 2.26
N LEU A 655 17.36 6.54 3.09
CA LEU A 655 16.36 5.56 2.64
C LEU A 655 15.05 6.24 2.17
N ILE A 656 14.58 7.23 2.93
CA ILE A 656 13.38 8.00 2.59
C ILE A 656 13.62 8.79 1.30
N ALA A 657 14.71 9.53 1.20
CA ALA A 657 15.01 10.30 -0.01
C ALA A 657 15.19 9.42 -1.24
N THR A 658 15.79 8.23 -1.09
CA THR A 658 15.94 7.27 -2.18
C THR A 658 14.58 6.75 -2.67
N GLN A 659 13.64 6.45 -1.77
CA GLN A 659 12.30 6.04 -2.18
C GLN A 659 11.58 7.18 -2.90
N PHE A 660 11.53 8.38 -2.32
CA PHE A 660 10.84 9.51 -2.93
C PHE A 660 11.46 9.91 -4.28
N GLN A 661 12.78 9.82 -4.43
CA GLN A 661 13.45 10.03 -5.71
C GLN A 661 12.95 9.04 -6.77
N ARG A 662 12.87 7.75 -6.44
CA ARG A 662 12.43 6.68 -7.34
C ARG A 662 10.98 6.83 -7.76
N ILE A 663 10.06 7.09 -6.82
CA ILE A 663 8.63 7.26 -7.16
C ILE A 663 8.39 8.54 -7.98
N ARG A 664 9.22 9.58 -7.82
CA ARG A 664 9.14 10.80 -8.64
C ARG A 664 9.65 10.57 -10.07
N GLN A 665 10.80 9.91 -10.22
CA GLN A 665 11.44 9.74 -11.52
C GLN A 665 10.88 8.55 -12.32
N GLY A 666 10.36 7.52 -11.65
CA GLY A 666 9.71 6.36 -12.27
C GLY A 666 8.21 6.55 -12.53
N ASP A 667 7.67 7.75 -12.29
CA ASP A 667 6.25 8.06 -12.51
C ASP A 667 6.03 8.82 -13.81
N ARG A 668 5.48 8.12 -14.82
CA ARG A 668 5.17 8.70 -16.14
C ARG A 668 4.18 9.86 -16.04
N LEU A 669 3.32 9.87 -15.02
CA LEU A 669 2.26 10.86 -14.83
C LEU A 669 2.57 11.86 -13.72
N TRP A 670 3.86 12.03 -13.36
CA TRP A 670 4.34 13.07 -12.45
C TRP A 670 3.95 14.47 -12.95
N TYR A 671 3.51 15.36 -12.06
CA TYR A 671 2.90 16.63 -12.46
C TYR A 671 3.85 17.57 -13.24
N GLU A 672 5.17 17.46 -13.06
CA GLU A 672 6.17 18.23 -13.79
C GLU A 672 6.58 17.59 -15.12
N ASN A 673 6.20 16.33 -15.38
CA ASN A 673 6.55 15.65 -16.62
C ASN A 673 5.82 16.33 -17.81
N PRO A 674 6.52 16.69 -18.91
CA PRO A 674 5.90 17.29 -20.07
C PRO A 674 4.75 16.43 -20.63
N GLY A 675 3.68 17.08 -21.07
CA GLY A 675 2.47 16.42 -21.58
C GLY A 675 1.46 16.00 -20.51
N VAL A 676 1.84 15.88 -19.23
CA VAL A 676 0.89 15.57 -18.15
C VAL A 676 -0.03 16.75 -17.87
N PHE A 677 0.52 17.95 -17.73
CA PHE A 677 -0.19 19.21 -17.62
C PHE A 677 0.37 20.23 -18.63
N THR A 678 -0.43 21.22 -19.02
CA THR A 678 0.07 22.37 -19.79
C THR A 678 0.95 23.27 -18.92
N SER A 679 1.73 24.17 -19.52
CA SER A 679 2.55 25.13 -18.76
C SER A 679 1.71 26.04 -17.86
N ALA A 680 0.52 26.47 -18.32
CA ALA A 680 -0.40 27.27 -17.52
C ALA A 680 -0.95 26.48 -16.32
N GLN A 681 -1.33 25.22 -16.53
CA GLN A 681 -1.78 24.33 -15.45
C GLN A 681 -0.68 24.08 -14.42
N ARG A 682 0.56 23.83 -14.87
CA ARG A 682 1.72 23.68 -13.96
C ARG A 682 1.99 24.95 -13.16
N ALA A 683 1.91 26.13 -13.77
CA ALA A 683 2.06 27.40 -13.06
C ALA A 683 1.00 27.55 -11.96
N ALA A 684 -0.26 27.25 -12.25
CA ALA A 684 -1.34 27.26 -11.26
C ALA A 684 -1.08 26.26 -10.11
N LEU A 685 -0.73 25.00 -10.43
CA LEU A 685 -0.44 23.95 -9.45
C LEU A 685 0.77 24.26 -8.57
N SER A 686 1.77 24.95 -9.11
CA SER A 686 2.98 25.32 -8.37
C SER A 686 2.72 26.25 -7.17
N CYS A 687 1.56 26.93 -7.17
CA CYS A 687 1.10 27.81 -6.10
C CYS A 687 0.09 27.12 -5.15
N ALA A 688 -0.19 25.83 -5.34
CA ALA A 688 -1.12 25.10 -4.49
C ALA A 688 -0.63 25.08 -3.03
N SER A 689 -1.57 25.24 -2.09
CA SER A 689 -1.27 25.26 -0.66
C SER A 689 -2.25 24.40 0.12
N LEU A 690 -1.72 23.56 1.02
CA LEU A 690 -2.54 22.80 1.96
C LEU A 690 -3.38 23.74 2.85
N ALA A 691 -2.86 24.93 3.18
CA ALA A 691 -3.61 25.94 3.92
C ALA A 691 -4.85 26.43 3.15
N ARG A 692 -4.75 26.53 1.82
CA ARG A 692 -5.89 26.89 0.96
C ARG A 692 -6.95 25.79 0.96
N ILE A 693 -6.53 24.52 0.85
CA ILE A 693 -7.46 23.37 0.94
C ILE A 693 -8.20 23.38 2.29
N MET A 694 -7.51 23.66 3.39
CA MET A 694 -8.18 23.81 4.69
C MET A 694 -9.24 24.90 4.65
N CYS A 695 -8.91 26.09 4.14
CA CYS A 695 -9.86 27.18 4.06
C CYS A 695 -11.06 26.90 3.14
N ASP A 696 -10.87 26.18 2.03
CA ASP A 696 -11.94 25.88 1.07
C ASP A 696 -12.88 24.77 1.53
N ASN A 697 -12.43 23.88 2.45
CA ASN A 697 -13.14 22.65 2.79
C ASN A 697 -13.54 22.53 4.27
N THR A 698 -13.35 23.60 5.05
CA THR A 698 -13.67 23.65 6.49
C THR A 698 -14.45 24.94 6.83
N GLY A 699 -14.82 25.12 8.10
CA GLY A 699 -15.31 26.39 8.65
C GLY A 699 -14.19 27.30 9.18
N ILE A 700 -12.92 26.96 8.96
CA ILE A 700 -11.77 27.72 9.45
C ILE A 700 -11.57 28.97 8.58
N LEU A 701 -11.70 30.15 9.19
CA LEU A 701 -11.55 31.45 8.51
C LEU A 701 -10.13 32.03 8.58
N LYS A 702 -9.30 31.52 9.48
CA LYS A 702 -7.92 31.96 9.65
C LYS A 702 -7.02 30.75 9.88
N VAL A 703 -5.92 30.67 9.13
CA VAL A 703 -4.96 29.56 9.19
C VAL A 703 -3.56 30.10 8.94
N THR A 704 -2.55 29.33 9.33
CA THR A 704 -1.16 29.66 8.99
C THR A 704 -0.86 29.39 7.51
N SER A 705 0.04 30.19 6.91
CA SER A 705 0.47 30.02 5.52
C SER A 705 1.19 28.70 5.27
N ASN A 706 1.99 28.21 6.23
CA ASN A 706 2.59 26.89 6.18
C ASN A 706 2.04 26.05 7.35
N PRO A 707 1.08 25.13 7.09
CA PRO A 707 0.46 24.28 8.09
C PRO A 707 1.42 23.38 8.88
N PHE A 708 2.64 23.16 8.38
CA PHE A 708 3.65 22.28 8.97
C PHE A 708 4.54 22.97 10.01
N LYS A 709 4.55 24.30 10.05
CA LYS A 709 5.38 25.09 10.97
C LYS A 709 4.55 25.72 12.08
N ILE A 710 5.11 25.79 13.28
CA ILE A 710 4.42 26.40 14.43
C ILE A 710 4.00 27.83 14.08
N PRO A 711 2.76 28.24 14.41
CA PRO A 711 2.33 29.62 14.22
C PRO A 711 3.25 30.59 14.96
N ASN A 712 3.81 31.55 14.23
CA ASN A 712 4.67 32.59 14.78
C ASN A 712 4.31 33.92 14.12
N ARG A 713 3.98 34.95 14.91
CA ARG A 713 3.55 36.27 14.40
C ARG A 713 4.53 36.89 13.40
N LYS A 714 5.84 36.62 13.50
CA LYS A 714 6.87 37.21 12.64
C LYS A 714 7.06 36.45 11.32
N THR A 715 6.94 35.12 11.31
CA THR A 715 7.41 34.28 10.18
C THR A 715 6.38 33.31 9.64
N ASN A 716 5.32 32.99 10.39
CA ASN A 716 4.27 32.05 10.00
C ASN A 716 2.97 32.36 10.75
N GLY A 717 2.49 33.60 10.60
CA GLY A 717 1.33 34.09 11.33
C GLY A 717 0.02 33.42 10.91
N ILE A 718 -0.96 33.40 11.81
CA ILE A 718 -2.33 32.99 11.47
C ILE A 718 -2.97 34.14 10.69
N ILE A 719 -3.25 33.92 9.41
CA ILE A 719 -3.79 34.93 8.49
C ILE A 719 -5.21 34.57 8.04
N ASN A 720 -5.97 35.56 7.60
CA ASN A 720 -7.31 35.33 7.06
C ASN A 720 -7.25 34.53 5.75
N CYS A 721 -8.13 33.55 5.58
CA CYS A 721 -8.22 32.72 4.38
C CYS A 721 -8.35 33.53 3.09
N ASN A 722 -8.96 34.72 3.10
CA ASN A 722 -9.08 35.56 1.91
C ASN A 722 -7.73 36.08 1.38
N ARG A 723 -6.67 36.01 2.20
CA ARG A 723 -5.30 36.37 1.80
C ARG A 723 -4.50 35.18 1.24
N ILE A 724 -5.07 33.96 1.27
CA ILE A 724 -4.42 32.76 0.75
C ILE A 724 -4.98 32.50 -0.67
N PRO A 725 -4.14 32.59 -1.71
CA PRO A 725 -4.58 32.44 -3.09
C PRO A 725 -5.29 31.12 -3.35
N GLN A 726 -6.36 31.18 -4.16
CA GLN A 726 -7.06 30.00 -4.67
C GLN A 726 -6.32 29.41 -5.88
N LEU A 727 -6.52 28.12 -6.14
CA LEU A 727 -6.06 27.53 -7.41
C LEU A 727 -6.80 28.19 -8.58
N ASN A 728 -6.06 28.74 -9.53
CA ASN A 728 -6.64 29.30 -10.75
C ASN A 728 -7.04 28.19 -11.72
N LEU A 729 -8.32 27.79 -11.69
CA LEU A 729 -8.88 26.76 -12.57
C LEU A 729 -9.14 27.22 -14.01
N GLN A 730 -8.92 28.51 -14.35
CA GLN A 730 -9.07 29.00 -15.73
C GLN A 730 -8.16 28.26 -16.72
N ALA A 731 -7.03 27.73 -16.24
CA ALA A 731 -6.10 26.92 -17.04
C ALA A 731 -6.67 25.54 -17.46
N TRP A 732 -7.86 25.16 -16.99
CA TRP A 732 -8.57 23.91 -17.37
C TRP A 732 -9.78 24.15 -18.28
N ILE A 733 -10.04 25.38 -18.71
CA ILE A 733 -11.11 25.64 -19.69
C ILE A 733 -10.72 25.05 -21.03
N VAL A 734 -11.60 24.22 -21.59
CA VAL A 734 -11.51 23.73 -22.97
C VAL A 734 -12.41 24.59 -23.83
N ARG A 735 -11.82 25.31 -24.79
CA ARG A 735 -12.60 26.06 -25.77
C ARG A 735 -13.24 25.07 -26.75
N PRO A 736 -14.52 25.25 -27.13
CA PRO A 736 -15.11 24.50 -28.22
C PRO A 736 -14.28 24.72 -29.48
N THR A 737 -13.76 23.65 -30.08
CA THR A 737 -13.24 23.72 -31.44
C THR A 737 -14.43 23.98 -32.36
N ASN A 738 -14.52 25.17 -32.95
CA ASN A 738 -15.42 25.42 -34.07
C ASN A 738 -14.93 24.60 -35.27
N THR A 739 -15.34 23.34 -35.38
CA THR A 739 -15.20 22.52 -36.60
C THR A 739 -16.22 22.94 -37.65
N LYS A 740 -16.20 24.24 -38.00
CA LYS A 740 -16.85 24.82 -39.18
C LYS A 740 -16.05 26.04 -39.64
N GLN A 741 -14.79 25.84 -40.04
CA GLN A 741 -14.00 26.71 -40.92
C GLN A 741 -12.52 26.27 -40.92
N GLN A 742 -12.23 25.08 -41.44
CA GLN A 742 -10.85 24.73 -41.82
C GLN A 742 -10.75 23.64 -42.89
N ASP A 743 -11.72 23.59 -43.81
CA ASP A 743 -11.67 22.75 -45.04
C ASP A 743 -11.43 23.57 -46.33
N GLN A 744 -10.94 24.81 -46.21
CA GLN A 744 -10.48 25.58 -47.37
C GLN A 744 -9.19 26.30 -47.01
N ASN A 745 -8.09 25.56 -47.05
CA ASN A 745 -6.75 25.99 -47.44
C ASN A 745 -5.73 24.93 -46.98
N LYS A 746 -5.61 23.86 -47.77
CA LYS A 746 -4.39 23.06 -47.83
C LYS A 746 -3.89 23.13 -49.26
N GLU A 747 -2.91 24.01 -49.50
CA GLU A 747 -1.97 23.83 -50.59
C GLU A 747 -0.98 22.70 -50.21
N PRO A 748 -0.46 21.94 -51.18
CA PRO A 748 0.27 20.71 -50.92
C PRO A 748 1.73 20.99 -50.54
N GLU A 749 2.15 20.55 -49.34
CA GLU A 749 3.57 20.43 -49.02
C GLU A 749 4.15 19.22 -49.77
N GLN A 750 5.10 19.52 -50.66
CA GLN A 750 5.91 18.55 -51.39
C GLN A 750 6.78 17.74 -50.42
N GLU A 751 6.73 16.42 -50.55
CA GLU A 751 7.73 15.50 -50.03
C GLU A 751 9.07 15.77 -50.71
N ALA A 752 10.07 16.13 -49.93
CA ALA A 752 11.47 16.12 -50.36
C ALA A 752 12.15 14.87 -49.78
N GLU A 753 12.19 13.82 -50.60
CA GLU A 753 13.26 12.84 -50.57
C GLU A 753 14.59 13.58 -50.79
N GLN A 754 15.61 13.27 -49.99
CA GLN A 754 16.97 13.69 -50.32
C GLN A 754 17.93 12.53 -50.19
N SER A 755 18.30 12.04 -51.37
CA SER A 755 19.36 11.08 -51.66
C SER A 755 20.75 11.73 -51.55
N ASP A 756 21.73 10.89 -51.22
CA ASP A 756 23.16 11.13 -51.38
C ASP A 756 23.53 11.38 -52.86
N GLN A 757 24.39 12.38 -53.12
CA GLN A 757 25.65 12.21 -53.85
C GLN A 757 26.49 13.51 -53.96
N ASP A 758 27.72 13.40 -53.43
CA ASP A 758 29.03 13.92 -53.88
C ASP A 758 29.18 15.32 -54.52
N ASN A 759 30.05 16.13 -53.90
CA ASN A 759 31.18 16.73 -54.63
C ASN A 759 32.42 17.09 -53.76
N LYS A 760 33.53 16.49 -54.18
CA LYS A 760 34.97 16.73 -53.95
C LYS A 760 35.42 18.19 -53.69
N VAL A 761 36.47 18.38 -52.85
CA VAL A 761 37.86 18.84 -53.22
C VAL A 761 38.68 19.39 -52.01
N ILE A 762 39.83 18.73 -51.76
CA ILE A 762 41.16 19.15 -51.23
C ILE A 762 41.35 19.57 -49.75
N GLY A 763 42.33 18.94 -49.05
CA GLY A 763 42.87 19.53 -47.82
C GLY A 763 43.93 18.84 -46.92
N SER A 764 44.60 17.74 -47.28
CA SER A 764 45.95 17.31 -46.78
C SER A 764 46.24 16.90 -45.31
N LYS A 765 47.16 15.91 -45.20
CA LYS A 765 48.03 15.43 -44.07
C LYS A 765 47.42 14.40 -43.09
N SER A 766 47.58 13.10 -43.29
CA SER A 766 48.75 12.19 -43.06
C SER A 766 49.03 11.85 -41.59
N VAL A 767 48.91 10.57 -41.19
CA VAL A 767 50.00 9.65 -40.78
C VAL A 767 49.47 8.41 -40.00
N ASN A 768 49.83 7.23 -40.53
CA ASN A 768 50.06 5.88 -39.95
C ASN A 768 48.93 4.88 -39.56
N ASN A 769 48.82 3.88 -40.45
CA ASN A 769 48.44 2.45 -40.38
C ASN A 769 49.32 1.60 -39.40
N PRO A 770 49.22 0.24 -39.34
CA PRO A 770 48.18 -0.76 -39.75
C PRO A 770 47.86 -1.77 -38.58
N SER A 771 46.92 -2.74 -38.62
CA SER A 771 46.94 -3.97 -39.42
C SER A 771 45.64 -4.83 -39.28
N THR A 772 45.19 -5.28 -40.44
CA THR A 772 44.16 -6.23 -40.92
C THR A 772 44.49 -7.74 -40.69
N PRO A 773 43.79 -8.77 -41.27
CA PRO A 773 42.38 -8.97 -41.70
C PRO A 773 41.82 -10.43 -41.48
N LEU A 774 40.63 -10.69 -42.09
CA LEU A 774 40.09 -11.92 -42.74
C LEU A 774 39.02 -12.71 -41.95
N SER A 775 37.94 -13.27 -42.53
CA SER A 775 37.19 -13.07 -43.79
C SER A 775 36.00 -14.05 -43.84
N LYS A 776 34.88 -13.66 -44.47
CA LYS A 776 33.98 -14.47 -45.36
C LYS A 776 33.17 -15.63 -44.72
N ASN A 777 31.95 -16.00 -45.14
CA ASN A 777 31.13 -15.75 -46.34
C ASN A 777 29.64 -16.09 -46.09
N HIS A 778 28.77 -15.42 -46.85
CA HIS A 778 27.34 -15.66 -47.20
C HIS A 778 27.09 -17.01 -47.95
N PRO A 779 25.86 -17.47 -48.36
CA PRO A 779 24.71 -16.72 -49.00
C PRO A 779 23.25 -17.21 -48.69
N LEU A 780 22.21 -16.36 -48.74
CA LEU A 780 21.21 -15.95 -49.79
C LEU A 780 20.07 -16.94 -50.16
N PHE A 781 18.81 -16.43 -50.18
CA PHE A 781 17.70 -16.54 -51.19
C PHE A 781 16.45 -15.80 -50.58
N LEU A 782 15.84 -14.69 -51.07
CA LEU A 782 15.02 -14.33 -52.29
C LEU A 782 13.73 -15.20 -52.44
N TYR A 783 12.46 -14.75 -52.47
CA TYR A 783 11.65 -13.74 -53.23
C TYR A 783 10.32 -13.43 -52.44
N SER A 784 9.75 -12.20 -52.30
CA SER A 784 8.74 -11.44 -53.09
C SER A 784 7.49 -12.25 -53.59
N PHE A 785 6.20 -11.83 -53.60
CA PHE A 785 5.54 -10.57 -54.03
C PHE A 785 3.97 -10.72 -53.89
N LEU A 786 3.21 -9.60 -53.86
CA LEU A 786 1.79 -9.35 -54.28
C LEU A 786 0.63 -9.22 -53.24
N ASP A 787 -0.04 -8.05 -53.32
CA ASP A 787 -1.41 -7.64 -52.90
C ASP A 787 -2.27 -7.41 -54.18
N PRO A 788 -3.58 -6.99 -54.18
CA PRO A 788 -4.80 -7.29 -53.37
C PRO A 788 -5.99 -7.70 -54.33
N PRO A 789 -7.32 -7.69 -53.99
CA PRO A 789 -8.17 -6.48 -53.82
C PRO A 789 -9.40 -6.60 -52.85
N GLU A 790 -10.16 -5.50 -52.78
CA GLU A 790 -11.31 -5.13 -51.94
C GLU A 790 -12.62 -5.94 -52.08
N THR A 791 -13.49 -5.83 -51.06
CA THR A 791 -14.97 -5.69 -51.01
C THR A 791 -15.39 -5.89 -49.53
N GLY A 792 -16.34 -5.23 -48.86
CA GLY A 792 -17.58 -4.55 -49.23
C GLY A 792 -18.75 -5.22 -48.48
N ALA A 793 -19.43 -4.47 -47.59
CA ALA A 793 -20.77 -4.70 -47.01
C ALA A 793 -20.93 -5.34 -45.59
N LEU A 794 -21.46 -4.49 -44.68
CA LEU A 794 -22.67 -4.63 -43.84
C LEU A 794 -23.03 -6.02 -43.27
N PHE A 795 -23.07 -6.15 -41.92
CA PHE A 795 -24.10 -6.93 -41.22
C PHE A 795 -24.38 -6.36 -39.82
N GLU A 796 -25.67 -6.26 -39.53
CA GLU A 796 -26.33 -5.77 -38.32
C GLU A 796 -26.81 -6.98 -37.48
N TYR A 797 -26.68 -6.88 -36.13
CA TYR A 797 -27.36 -7.63 -35.05
C TYR A 797 -27.18 -9.17 -34.92
N PRO A 798 -27.66 -9.83 -33.83
CA PRO A 798 -27.67 -9.49 -32.39
C PRO A 798 -27.13 -10.67 -31.53
N TYR A 799 -26.86 -10.50 -30.22
CA TYR A 799 -27.09 -11.60 -29.26
C TYR A 799 -27.45 -11.08 -27.86
N GLN A 800 -28.65 -11.48 -27.46
CA GLN A 800 -29.33 -11.29 -26.19
C GLN A 800 -29.50 -12.69 -25.57
N HIS A 801 -29.47 -12.77 -24.24
CA HIS A 801 -29.76 -13.93 -23.37
C HIS A 801 -28.67 -15.03 -23.30
N THR A 802 -28.16 -15.36 -22.11
CA THR A 802 -28.90 -16.18 -21.14
C THR A 802 -28.61 -15.80 -19.67
N VAL A 803 -29.72 -15.58 -18.96
CA VAL A 803 -29.91 -15.46 -17.49
C VAL A 803 -30.37 -16.84 -16.97
N TYR A 804 -30.25 -17.07 -15.65
CA TYR A 804 -30.57 -18.27 -14.82
C TYR A 804 -29.29 -19.06 -14.46
N TYR A 805 -28.84 -19.17 -13.20
CA TYR A 805 -29.55 -19.50 -11.95
C TYR A 805 -28.88 -18.87 -10.70
N ILE A 806 -29.60 -19.00 -9.57
CA ILE A 806 -29.23 -18.73 -8.15
C ILE A 806 -29.68 -17.37 -7.60
N LEU A 807 -31.01 -17.25 -7.48
CA LEU A 807 -31.68 -16.61 -6.36
C LEU A 807 -32.56 -17.69 -5.71
N ASN A 808 -32.10 -18.27 -4.61
CA ASN A 808 -32.95 -18.87 -3.59
C ASN A 808 -32.10 -19.13 -2.35
N GLU A 809 -32.20 -18.23 -1.37
CA GLU A 809 -32.36 -18.54 0.06
C GLU A 809 -32.30 -17.22 0.84
N TYR A 810 -33.43 -16.52 0.88
CA TYR A 810 -33.78 -15.58 1.95
C TYR A 810 -35.29 -15.65 2.15
N ILE A 811 -35.69 -15.63 3.42
CA ILE A 811 -37.07 -15.65 3.97
C ILE A 811 -37.55 -17.06 4.33
N LEU A 812 -37.17 -17.49 5.54
CA LEU A 812 -38.07 -18.05 6.57
C LEU A 812 -37.25 -18.20 7.86
N HIS A 813 -37.35 -17.21 8.76
CA HIS A 813 -37.48 -17.43 10.21
C HIS A 813 -37.51 -16.06 10.91
N THR A 814 -38.73 -15.57 11.13
CA THR A 814 -39.04 -14.63 12.20
C THR A 814 -39.86 -15.39 13.23
N ILE A 815 -39.61 -15.10 14.51
CA ILE A 815 -40.41 -15.40 15.72
C ILE A 815 -40.12 -16.74 16.42
N SER A 816 -39.78 -16.60 17.73
CA SER A 816 -39.44 -17.59 18.79
C SER A 816 -37.94 -17.51 19.11
N SER A 817 -37.45 -16.99 20.24
CA SER A 817 -38.02 -16.82 21.59
C SER A 817 -37.26 -15.74 22.38
N PHE A 818 -38.03 -14.95 23.14
CA PHE A 818 -37.72 -14.04 24.28
C PHE A 818 -36.53 -13.07 24.21
#